data_AF-A0A2D6D1Z4-F1
#
_entry.id   AF-A0A2D6D1Z4-F1
#
_cell.length_a   1.000
_cell.length_b   1.000
_cell.length_c   1.000
_cell.angle_alpha   90.00
_cell.angle_beta   90.00
_cell.angle_gamma   90.00
#
_symmetry.space_group_name_H-M   'P 1'
#
loop_
_entity.id
_entity.type
_entity.pdbx_description
1 polymer ?
#
loop_
_entity_poly.entity_id
_entity_poly.type
_entity_poly.pdbx_seq_one_letter_code
_entity_poly.pdbx_strand_id
1 'polypeptide(L)'
;MRNINVVYAYLDPTDSYALRRGDVRIVWSASPLPDCDLYAYVSAYSFSGRRPGPQVLVQAEPLVTQPREFTCEVFGQFDHVLTLLDALDGITPQVGKWQFPVCKMDVDSEPLPEDSELSARYPTEDRRDAICMINGHKSSMIPGELYSLRVEMALWFHQHSDIPFDVFGKPAFVGLPNYIRALEADEKRSVLAGYRYSLCLENCYDPLWSRGYLTEKLTECLVCRTVPIYLGCANIEEYIPTSCFIDYRDFEGCEQLNEYLQDMSDGDYQAYVDNIDDWLRGGGLDAFSISHLYDKLTELLADAIGESATRLWRQESQWTPADMPDEPPTRDVDADGSLSTWIDMNKATYWTWDYLTRASLEECAASVDSMKKAKALRPGLRDDAVPRKTKSNQVRRLLYVGVREIPGNHGEGPEYNVRNFLMDWQAWPDIEVLYFDPGARVQESGVAGMSEEALECVLDGDFDMVFCVPFTRGLDVLHDTMRRITLHANTMAWLPHSPARFETHSLPWASCVDCVVTTSETDCRAFQEAGHGDRVVQSQWAFSPRTYGRLRAVREPVVTLVGQRNDVRARACEYVASCGINIAAYGRGWGEGRFLPETQFQRVFSESAINLNLGGRRRVYEVTGSGGLLMTTPVEGLDDAFVTDAVDPDRAEVVVVHAMDELVEKARYYLERRTEREAIARRGYKRAHADHTWTHRFADVFSRVGWELPELPT
;
A
#
# COMPACT_ATOMS: atom_id res chain seq x y z
N MET A 1 5.03 25.92 -13.48
CA MET A 1 6.07 24.89 -13.23
C MET A 1 5.40 23.55 -13.39
N ARG A 2 6.03 22.60 -14.05
CA ARG A 2 5.57 21.21 -14.14
C ARG A 2 6.38 20.36 -13.17
N ASN A 3 5.70 19.60 -12.32
CA ASN A 3 6.35 18.82 -11.27
C ASN A 3 6.39 17.34 -11.67
N ILE A 4 7.59 16.77 -11.68
CA ILE A 4 7.84 15.34 -11.81
C ILE A 4 8.28 14.84 -10.46
N ASN A 5 7.55 13.90 -9.87
CA ASN A 5 7.91 13.33 -8.58
C ASN A 5 8.63 11.99 -8.77
N VAL A 6 9.87 11.91 -8.32
CA VAL A 6 10.64 10.66 -8.22
C VAL A 6 10.48 10.14 -6.79
N VAL A 7 9.78 9.02 -6.66
CA VAL A 7 9.41 8.41 -5.38
C VAL A 7 10.35 7.25 -5.10
N TYR A 8 11.05 7.33 -3.97
CA TYR A 8 11.91 6.26 -3.49
C TYR A 8 11.57 5.96 -2.03
N ALA A 9 10.91 4.83 -1.77
CA ALA A 9 10.36 4.53 -0.43
C ALA A 9 11.41 4.38 0.68
N TYR A 10 12.68 4.18 0.33
CA TYR A 10 13.79 4.11 1.28
C TYR A 10 14.57 5.43 1.40
N LEU A 11 14.16 6.51 0.72
CA LEU A 11 14.67 7.85 0.98
C LEU A 11 14.25 8.26 2.40
N ASP A 12 15.16 8.82 3.19
CA ASP A 12 14.75 9.44 4.45
C ASP A 12 13.84 10.64 4.11
N PRO A 13 12.63 10.75 4.72
CA PRO A 13 11.78 11.91 4.48
C PRO A 13 12.47 13.27 4.65
N THR A 14 13.48 13.38 5.51
CA THR A 14 14.27 14.61 5.69
C THR A 14 15.21 14.93 4.53
N ASP A 15 15.50 13.95 3.68
CA ASP A 15 16.42 14.05 2.55
C ASP A 15 15.69 14.32 1.23
N SER A 16 14.41 14.72 1.28
CA SER A 16 13.65 15.13 0.10
C SER A 16 14.24 16.42 -0.49
N TYR A 17 14.40 16.48 -1.81
CA TYR A 17 14.97 17.63 -2.52
C TYR A 17 14.31 17.88 -3.87
N ALA A 18 14.49 19.09 -4.40
CA ALA A 18 13.99 19.47 -5.72
C ALA A 18 15.07 20.09 -6.61
N LEU A 19 14.98 19.78 -7.89
CA LEU A 19 15.81 20.31 -8.97
C LEU A 19 14.92 20.96 -10.03
N ARG A 20 15.43 21.96 -10.73
CA ARG A 20 14.74 22.64 -11.82
C ARG A 20 15.62 22.78 -13.06
N ARG A 21 14.97 22.64 -14.22
CA ARG A 21 15.49 23.00 -15.54
C ARG A 21 14.35 23.57 -16.38
N GLY A 22 14.43 24.87 -16.68
CA GLY A 22 13.38 25.60 -17.38
C GLY A 22 12.05 25.64 -16.62
N ASP A 23 11.01 25.08 -17.20
CA ASP A 23 9.66 24.97 -16.64
C ASP A 23 9.40 23.63 -15.93
N VAL A 24 10.40 22.76 -15.84
CA VAL A 24 10.28 21.43 -15.20
C VAL A 24 11.00 21.45 -13.86
N ARG A 25 10.35 20.85 -12.86
CA ARG A 25 10.91 20.56 -11.54
C ARG A 25 10.88 19.05 -11.29
N ILE A 26 12.02 18.47 -10.98
CA ILE A 26 12.14 17.10 -10.47
C ILE A 26 12.11 17.18 -8.94
N VAL A 27 11.31 16.36 -8.28
CA VAL A 27 11.18 16.34 -6.82
C VAL A 27 11.37 14.92 -6.32
N TRP A 28 12.38 14.70 -5.49
CA TRP A 28 12.61 13.43 -4.82
C TRP A 28 11.89 13.40 -3.47
N SER A 29 11.19 12.30 -3.19
CA SER A 29 10.48 12.12 -1.93
C SER A 29 10.35 10.65 -1.54
N ALA A 30 10.19 10.42 -0.23
CA ALA A 30 9.94 9.08 0.33
C ALA A 30 8.53 8.56 0.01
N SER A 31 7.60 9.44 -0.34
CA SER A 31 6.21 9.10 -0.63
C SER A 31 5.66 10.02 -1.72
N PRO A 32 4.66 9.59 -2.51
CA PRO A 32 4.14 10.39 -3.61
C PRO A 32 3.59 11.74 -3.13
N LEU A 33 4.06 12.80 -3.77
CA LEU A 33 3.56 14.16 -3.55
C LEU A 33 2.28 14.39 -4.35
N PRO A 34 1.30 15.13 -3.82
CA PRO A 34 0.07 15.44 -4.55
C PRO A 34 0.35 16.40 -5.71
N ASP A 35 -0.58 16.44 -6.66
CA ASP A 35 -0.62 17.41 -7.77
C ASP A 35 0.65 17.50 -8.63
N CYS A 36 1.43 16.41 -8.70
CA CYS A 36 2.51 16.28 -9.68
C CYS A 36 1.97 15.88 -11.06
N ASP A 37 2.61 16.34 -12.12
CA ASP A 37 2.22 16.06 -13.51
C ASP A 37 2.68 14.67 -13.99
N LEU A 38 3.72 14.08 -13.35
CA LEU A 38 4.23 12.73 -13.61
C LEU A 38 4.81 12.12 -12.32
N TYR A 39 4.67 10.79 -12.18
CA TYR A 39 5.20 10.03 -11.05
C TYR A 39 6.15 8.93 -11.54
N ALA A 40 7.39 8.95 -11.06
CA ALA A 40 8.40 7.95 -11.34
C ALA A 40 8.76 7.20 -10.04
N TYR A 41 8.65 5.88 -10.05
CA TYR A 41 8.83 5.05 -8.86
C TYR A 41 10.12 4.26 -8.97
N VAL A 42 11.06 4.49 -8.04
CA VAL A 42 12.32 3.74 -7.97
C VAL A 42 12.01 2.36 -7.40
N SER A 43 11.99 1.38 -8.31
CA SER A 43 11.47 0.03 -8.14
C SER A 43 10.01 -0.06 -7.67
N ALA A 44 9.40 -1.23 -7.90
CA ALA A 44 7.99 -1.47 -7.67
C ALA A 44 7.55 -1.24 -6.22
N TYR A 45 8.40 -1.50 -5.22
CA TYR A 45 8.07 -1.27 -3.80
C TYR A 45 7.79 0.20 -3.46
N SER A 46 8.24 1.15 -4.30
CA SER A 46 7.94 2.58 -4.11
C SER A 46 6.54 2.97 -4.59
N PHE A 47 5.86 2.09 -5.33
CA PHE A 47 4.51 2.33 -5.82
C PHE A 47 3.48 2.26 -4.68
N SER A 48 2.60 3.26 -4.62
CA SER A 48 1.53 3.35 -3.62
C SER A 48 0.14 3.43 -4.26
N GLY A 49 0.01 2.98 -5.51
CA GLY A 49 -1.20 3.13 -6.32
C GLY A 49 -1.13 4.31 -7.30
N ARG A 50 -1.97 4.24 -8.34
CA ARG A 50 -2.00 5.23 -9.43
C ARG A 50 -2.38 6.64 -8.94
N ARG A 51 -1.72 7.64 -9.50
CA ARG A 51 -1.99 9.07 -9.32
C ARG A 51 -2.47 9.72 -10.62
N PRO A 52 -3.02 10.95 -10.57
CA PRO A 52 -3.29 11.71 -11.79
C PRO A 52 -2.00 11.97 -12.57
N GLY A 53 -1.94 11.62 -13.85
CA GLY A 53 -0.74 11.76 -14.69
C GLY A 53 -0.01 10.42 -14.95
N PRO A 54 1.00 10.42 -15.83
CA PRO A 54 1.72 9.20 -16.20
C PRO A 54 2.44 8.57 -15.00
N GLN A 55 2.40 7.25 -14.95
CA GLN A 55 3.06 6.42 -13.94
C GLN A 55 4.25 5.72 -14.59
N VAL A 56 5.45 5.91 -14.06
CA VAL A 56 6.70 5.37 -14.62
C VAL A 56 7.37 4.46 -13.60
N LEU A 57 7.66 3.22 -13.97
CA LEU A 57 8.52 2.34 -13.17
C LEU A 57 9.97 2.61 -13.55
N VAL A 58 10.83 2.88 -12.57
CA VAL A 58 12.28 3.00 -12.76
C VAL A 58 12.92 1.81 -12.05
N GLN A 59 13.21 0.74 -12.80
CA GLN A 59 13.76 -0.48 -12.20
C GLN A 59 15.15 -0.19 -11.64
N ALA A 60 15.36 -0.50 -10.36
CA ALA A 60 16.66 -0.35 -9.69
C ALA A 60 17.27 -1.71 -9.28
N GLU A 61 16.45 -2.76 -9.27
CA GLU A 61 16.84 -4.09 -8.82
C GLU A 61 16.83 -5.09 -10.00
N PRO A 62 17.76 -6.05 -10.04
CA PRO A 62 17.77 -7.11 -11.04
C PRO A 62 16.76 -8.20 -10.69
N LEU A 63 16.51 -9.09 -11.65
CA LEU A 63 15.58 -10.21 -11.54
C LEU A 63 15.88 -11.10 -10.32
N VAL A 64 17.15 -11.35 -9.99
CA VAL A 64 17.50 -12.19 -8.83
C VAL A 64 17.10 -11.58 -7.48
N THR A 65 16.88 -10.27 -7.43
CA THR A 65 16.47 -9.56 -6.20
C THR A 65 14.95 -9.42 -6.12
N GLN A 66 14.30 -9.02 -7.22
CA GLN A 66 12.84 -8.80 -7.27
C GLN A 66 12.26 -9.40 -8.56
N PRO A 67 12.21 -10.74 -8.69
CA PRO A 67 11.76 -11.39 -9.92
C PRO A 67 10.33 -10.99 -10.30
N ARG A 68 9.44 -10.78 -9.30
CA ARG A 68 8.05 -10.40 -9.58
C ARG A 68 7.92 -9.01 -10.21
N GLU A 69 8.91 -8.13 -10.02
CA GLU A 69 8.95 -6.82 -10.69
C GLU A 69 8.92 -6.98 -12.22
N PHE A 70 9.43 -8.09 -12.76
CA PHE A 70 9.51 -8.40 -14.19
C PHE A 70 8.26 -9.11 -14.74
N THR A 71 7.14 -9.09 -14.01
CA THR A 71 5.89 -9.74 -14.42
C THR A 71 4.89 -8.77 -15.03
N CYS A 72 3.94 -9.29 -15.81
CA CYS A 72 2.83 -8.49 -16.36
C CYS A 72 1.96 -7.86 -15.27
N GLU A 73 1.88 -8.48 -14.08
CA GLU A 73 1.17 -7.94 -12.91
C GLU A 73 1.70 -6.54 -12.55
N VAL A 74 3.03 -6.44 -12.40
CA VAL A 74 3.70 -5.20 -12.01
C VAL A 74 3.77 -4.23 -13.19
N PHE A 75 4.26 -4.69 -14.35
CA PHE A 75 4.40 -3.84 -15.55
C PHE A 75 3.04 -3.26 -15.97
N GLY A 76 1.96 -4.01 -15.79
CA GLY A 76 0.61 -3.58 -16.05
C GLY A 76 0.16 -2.39 -15.22
N GLN A 77 0.81 -2.03 -14.11
CA GLN A 77 0.42 -0.85 -13.33
C GLN A 77 0.95 0.47 -13.91
N PHE A 78 1.98 0.42 -14.75
CA PHE A 78 2.68 1.60 -15.24
C PHE A 78 2.32 1.94 -16.69
N ASP A 79 2.46 3.22 -17.03
CA ASP A 79 2.32 3.72 -18.40
C ASP A 79 3.65 3.60 -19.16
N HIS A 80 4.77 3.68 -18.44
CA HIS A 80 6.12 3.48 -18.96
C HIS A 80 7.00 2.67 -17.97
N VAL A 81 7.98 1.94 -18.50
CA VAL A 81 8.99 1.24 -17.71
C VAL A 81 10.37 1.64 -18.21
N LEU A 82 11.20 2.15 -17.30
CA LEU A 82 12.62 2.36 -17.50
C LEU A 82 13.36 1.14 -16.93
N THR A 83 13.90 0.31 -17.82
CA THR A 83 14.54 -0.96 -17.47
C THR A 83 16.06 -0.86 -17.40
N LEU A 84 16.68 -1.69 -16.56
CA LEU A 84 18.13 -1.85 -16.51
C LEU A 84 18.65 -2.88 -17.53
N LEU A 85 17.77 -3.57 -18.27
CA LEU A 85 18.16 -4.70 -19.10
C LEU A 85 18.05 -4.39 -20.59
N ASP A 86 19.12 -4.64 -21.34
CA ASP A 86 19.14 -4.46 -22.80
C ASP A 86 18.13 -5.38 -23.50
N ALA A 87 17.92 -6.57 -22.94
CA ALA A 87 16.97 -7.55 -23.45
C ALA A 87 15.50 -7.07 -23.39
N LEU A 88 15.23 -6.05 -22.58
CA LEU A 88 13.90 -5.46 -22.40
C LEU A 88 13.76 -4.10 -23.08
N ASP A 89 14.83 -3.49 -23.56
CA ASP A 89 14.74 -2.20 -24.26
C ASP A 89 13.91 -2.32 -25.54
N GLY A 90 12.90 -1.46 -25.68
CA GLY A 90 12.04 -1.43 -26.85
C GLY A 90 11.18 -2.67 -27.10
N ILE A 91 11.05 -3.59 -26.14
CA ILE A 91 10.15 -4.76 -26.29
C ILE A 91 8.70 -4.34 -26.53
N THR A 92 8.32 -3.18 -26.02
CA THR A 92 7.13 -2.42 -26.38
C THR A 92 7.50 -0.93 -26.45
N PRO A 93 6.72 -0.07 -27.11
CA PRO A 93 7.00 1.37 -27.18
C PRO A 93 7.08 2.08 -25.81
N GLN A 94 6.56 1.45 -24.76
CA GLN A 94 6.54 1.98 -23.40
C GLN A 94 7.72 1.54 -22.54
N VAL A 95 8.54 0.58 -23.00
CA VAL A 95 9.71 0.10 -22.27
C VAL A 95 10.97 0.69 -22.90
N GLY A 96 11.76 1.39 -22.11
CA GLY A 96 13.04 1.98 -22.55
C GLY A 96 14.16 1.68 -21.57
N LYS A 97 15.39 1.55 -22.07
CA LYS A 97 16.59 1.40 -21.23
C LYS A 97 16.88 2.69 -20.45
N TRP A 98 17.37 2.53 -19.22
CA TRP A 98 18.14 3.54 -18.52
C TRP A 98 19.40 2.92 -17.92
N GLN A 99 20.39 3.75 -17.59
CA GLN A 99 21.63 3.32 -16.96
C GLN A 99 21.65 3.73 -15.49
N PHE A 100 22.05 2.80 -14.63
CA PHE A 100 22.12 3.05 -13.19
C PHE A 100 23.22 4.09 -12.90
N PRO A 101 22.95 5.09 -12.04
CA PRO A 101 23.90 6.18 -11.81
C PRO A 101 25.07 5.76 -10.91
N VAL A 102 26.26 6.33 -11.18
CA VAL A 102 27.53 6.00 -10.48
C VAL A 102 27.75 6.84 -9.23
N CYS A 103 27.38 8.11 -9.29
CA CYS A 103 27.47 9.01 -8.16
C CYS A 103 26.15 8.95 -7.42
N LYS A 104 26.21 8.97 -6.08
CA LYS A 104 25.03 9.16 -5.23
C LYS A 104 24.13 10.23 -5.83
N MET A 105 22.83 10.07 -5.57
CA MET A 105 21.74 10.97 -5.95
C MET A 105 21.88 12.41 -5.40
N ASP A 106 23.10 12.88 -5.14
CA ASP A 106 23.38 14.22 -4.73
C ASP A 106 23.18 15.16 -5.93
N VAL A 107 22.40 16.20 -5.66
CA VAL A 107 22.11 17.38 -6.49
C VAL A 107 23.38 18.01 -7.06
N ASP A 108 24.51 17.77 -6.40
CA ASP A 108 25.85 18.15 -6.79
C ASP A 108 26.59 16.93 -7.35
N SER A 109 26.20 16.45 -8.53
CA SER A 109 27.16 15.67 -9.33
C SER A 109 28.25 16.66 -9.75
N GLU A 110 29.24 16.87 -8.88
CA GLU A 110 30.45 17.60 -9.23
C GLU A 110 30.92 17.04 -10.59
N PRO A 111 31.25 17.89 -11.58
CA PRO A 111 31.94 17.40 -12.75
C PRO A 111 33.12 16.54 -12.28
N LEU A 112 33.43 15.46 -13.02
CA LEU A 112 34.57 14.61 -12.68
C LEU A 112 35.77 15.52 -12.36
N PRO A 113 36.41 15.36 -11.19
CA PRO A 113 37.51 16.23 -10.80
C PRO A 113 38.58 16.21 -11.89
N GLU A 114 39.29 17.32 -12.09
CA GLU A 114 40.41 17.32 -13.03
C GLU A 114 41.42 16.22 -12.67
N ASP A 115 42.18 15.73 -13.64
CA ASP A 115 43.12 14.61 -13.47
C ASP A 115 44.09 14.78 -12.29
N SER A 116 44.56 16.02 -12.07
CA SER A 116 45.41 16.38 -10.94
C SER A 116 44.70 16.23 -9.58
N GLU A 117 43.38 16.45 -9.56
CA GLU A 117 42.55 16.31 -8.37
C GLU A 117 42.15 14.85 -8.13
N LEU A 118 41.81 14.08 -9.17
CA LEU A 118 41.60 12.64 -9.06
C LEU A 118 42.85 11.93 -8.55
N SER A 119 44.02 12.26 -9.09
CA SER A 119 45.30 11.71 -8.65
C SER A 119 45.63 12.09 -7.20
N ALA A 120 45.29 13.31 -6.77
CA ALA A 120 45.47 13.75 -5.39
C ALA A 120 44.48 13.10 -4.42
N ARG A 121 43.21 12.89 -4.84
CA ARG A 121 42.16 12.26 -4.04
C ARG A 121 42.37 10.75 -3.92
N TYR A 122 42.86 10.09 -4.98
CA TYR A 122 43.03 8.64 -5.05
C TYR A 122 44.44 8.28 -5.57
N PRO A 123 45.49 8.47 -4.75
CA PRO A 123 46.86 8.07 -5.11
C PRO A 123 46.93 6.56 -5.38
N THR A 124 47.87 6.15 -6.22
CA THR A 124 48.09 4.73 -6.57
C THR A 124 49.34 4.16 -5.91
N GLU A 125 50.15 5.02 -5.31
CA GLU A 125 51.31 4.67 -4.49
C GLU A 125 50.88 4.05 -3.16
N ASP A 126 51.68 3.12 -2.64
CA ASP A 126 51.52 2.49 -1.31
C ASP A 126 50.18 1.78 -1.06
N ARG A 127 49.43 1.47 -2.14
CA ARG A 127 48.22 0.64 -2.04
C ARG A 127 48.55 -0.77 -1.58
N ARG A 128 47.63 -1.36 -0.81
CA ARG A 128 47.75 -2.76 -0.40
C ARG A 128 47.66 -3.65 -1.63
N ASP A 129 48.65 -4.51 -1.78
CA ASP A 129 48.61 -5.61 -2.74
C ASP A 129 47.66 -6.70 -2.22
N ALA A 130 46.37 -6.39 -2.32
CA ALA A 130 45.27 -7.09 -1.69
C ALA A 130 43.97 -6.84 -2.46
N ILE A 131 42.98 -7.70 -2.19
CA ILE A 131 41.63 -7.61 -2.71
C ILE A 131 40.72 -7.05 -1.61
N CYS A 132 39.83 -6.14 -1.97
CA CYS A 132 38.67 -5.81 -1.14
C CYS A 132 37.36 -6.23 -1.82
N MET A 133 36.33 -6.51 -1.04
CA MET A 133 34.96 -6.66 -1.53
C MET A 133 34.03 -5.82 -0.67
N ILE A 134 33.23 -4.95 -1.28
CA ILE A 134 32.28 -4.08 -0.58
C ILE A 134 30.85 -4.44 -1.00
N ASN A 135 30.25 -5.42 -0.33
CA ASN A 135 28.91 -5.91 -0.64
C ASN A 135 28.13 -6.29 0.63
N GLY A 136 26.81 -6.41 0.50
CA GLY A 136 25.98 -6.99 1.55
C GLY A 136 25.90 -8.51 1.44
N HIS A 137 25.87 -9.20 2.58
CA HIS A 137 25.55 -10.62 2.65
C HIS A 137 24.06 -10.82 2.36
N LYS A 138 23.75 -11.17 1.11
CA LYS A 138 22.41 -11.43 0.58
C LYS A 138 22.36 -12.87 0.05
N SER A 139 21.17 -13.33 -0.31
CA SER A 139 20.95 -14.64 -0.94
C SER A 139 19.74 -14.58 -1.87
N SER A 140 19.72 -15.42 -2.89
CA SER A 140 18.56 -15.61 -3.76
C SER A 140 18.43 -17.08 -4.17
N MET A 141 17.21 -17.52 -4.46
CA MET A 141 16.93 -18.83 -5.02
C MET A 141 16.87 -18.81 -6.56
N ILE A 142 16.98 -17.62 -7.16
CA ILE A 142 16.94 -17.45 -8.61
C ILE A 142 18.31 -17.84 -9.20
N PRO A 143 18.37 -18.70 -10.23
CA PRO A 143 19.61 -19.02 -10.93
C PRO A 143 20.31 -17.76 -11.47
N GLY A 144 21.65 -17.80 -11.48
CA GLY A 144 22.48 -16.68 -11.92
C GLY A 144 22.73 -15.61 -10.85
N GLU A 145 22.29 -15.83 -9.60
CA GLU A 145 22.71 -15.00 -8.47
C GLU A 145 24.22 -15.13 -8.20
N LEU A 146 24.88 -14.02 -7.86
CA LEU A 146 26.32 -14.00 -7.55
C LEU A 146 26.62 -13.89 -6.05
N TYR A 147 25.61 -13.91 -5.18
CA TYR A 147 25.82 -13.79 -3.74
C TYR A 147 26.57 -14.99 -3.17
N SER A 148 26.26 -16.20 -3.62
CA SER A 148 27.00 -17.41 -3.20
C SER A 148 28.46 -17.37 -3.67
N LEU A 149 28.70 -16.94 -4.91
CA LEU A 149 30.05 -16.84 -5.47
C LEU A 149 30.91 -15.83 -4.68
N ARG A 150 30.35 -14.70 -4.23
CA ARG A 150 31.05 -13.75 -3.36
C ARG A 150 31.59 -14.41 -2.09
N VAL A 151 30.78 -15.25 -1.44
CA VAL A 151 31.18 -15.96 -0.22
C VAL A 151 32.23 -17.03 -0.53
N GLU A 152 32.04 -17.78 -1.62
CA GLU A 152 32.97 -18.80 -2.09
C GLU A 152 34.35 -18.21 -2.38
N MET A 153 34.42 -17.14 -3.17
CA MET A 153 35.68 -16.48 -3.52
C MET A 153 36.38 -15.91 -2.28
N ALA A 154 35.65 -15.18 -1.43
CA ALA A 154 36.23 -14.60 -0.23
C ALA A 154 36.81 -15.66 0.72
N LEU A 155 36.11 -16.79 0.87
CA LEU A 155 36.58 -17.90 1.70
C LEU A 155 37.76 -18.63 1.06
N TRP A 156 37.71 -18.86 -0.25
CA TRP A 156 38.77 -19.56 -0.97
C TRP A 156 40.08 -18.80 -0.87
N PHE A 157 40.09 -17.49 -1.12
CA PHE A 157 41.29 -16.66 -1.01
C PHE A 157 41.83 -16.63 0.42
N HIS A 158 40.95 -16.52 1.42
CA HIS A 158 41.37 -16.59 2.82
C HIS A 158 42.08 -17.90 3.19
N GLN A 159 41.69 -19.01 2.56
CA GLN A 159 42.20 -20.35 2.89
C GLN A 159 43.42 -20.78 2.04
N HIS A 160 43.54 -20.29 0.81
CA HIS A 160 44.45 -20.84 -0.19
C HIS A 160 45.39 -19.81 -0.84
N SER A 161 45.16 -18.51 -0.65
CA SER A 161 45.97 -17.45 -1.25
C SER A 161 46.80 -16.71 -0.20
N ASP A 162 48.00 -16.29 -0.60
CA ASP A 162 48.80 -15.33 0.16
C ASP A 162 48.36 -13.86 -0.07
N ILE A 163 47.50 -13.61 -1.07
CA ILE A 163 46.93 -12.29 -1.34
C ILE A 163 45.83 -12.03 -0.29
N PRO A 164 45.96 -10.98 0.55
CA PRO A 164 44.93 -10.64 1.52
C PRO A 164 43.61 -10.30 0.83
N PHE A 165 42.50 -10.80 1.36
CA PHE A 165 41.16 -10.48 0.88
C PHE A 165 40.32 -9.96 2.05
N ASP A 166 40.01 -8.67 2.07
CA ASP A 166 39.20 -8.03 3.11
C ASP A 166 37.75 -7.79 2.65
N VAL A 167 36.76 -8.22 3.45
CA VAL A 167 35.33 -8.08 3.13
C VAL A 167 34.65 -7.02 3.99
N PHE A 168 33.88 -6.14 3.33
CA PHE A 168 33.12 -5.06 3.95
C PHE A 168 31.66 -5.04 3.47
N GLY A 169 30.77 -4.46 4.29
CA GLY A 169 29.41 -4.08 3.88
C GLY A 169 28.28 -4.50 4.82
N LYS A 170 27.03 -4.19 4.41
CA LYS A 170 25.77 -4.44 5.13
C LYS A 170 24.76 -5.14 4.19
N PRO A 171 24.06 -6.23 4.59
CA PRO A 171 24.19 -6.95 5.86
C PRO A 171 25.57 -7.63 6.06
N ALA A 172 25.91 -7.97 7.30
CA ALA A 172 27.21 -8.55 7.67
C ALA A 172 27.37 -10.02 7.21
N PHE A 173 28.58 -10.39 6.81
CA PHE A 173 28.95 -11.78 6.49
C PHE A 173 29.29 -12.57 7.76
N VAL A 174 28.27 -12.90 8.54
CA VAL A 174 28.43 -13.65 9.80
C VAL A 174 29.09 -15.00 9.52
N GLY A 175 30.22 -15.27 10.17
CA GLY A 175 30.97 -16.53 10.06
C GLY A 175 32.04 -16.56 8.96
N LEU A 176 32.12 -15.52 8.12
CA LEU A 176 33.19 -15.39 7.14
C LEU A 176 34.48 -14.87 7.83
N PRO A 177 35.59 -15.61 7.84
CA PRO A 177 36.77 -15.27 8.65
C PRO A 177 37.42 -13.92 8.30
N ASN A 178 37.30 -13.50 7.05
CA ASN A 178 37.86 -12.26 6.51
C ASN A 178 36.82 -11.13 6.36
N TYR A 179 35.66 -11.26 7.02
CA TYR A 179 34.76 -10.11 7.20
C TYR A 179 35.33 -9.14 8.22
N ILE A 180 35.56 -7.89 7.79
CA ILE A 180 36.14 -6.85 8.63
C ILE A 180 35.04 -6.12 9.38
N ARG A 181 34.16 -5.43 8.64
CA ARG A 181 33.05 -4.65 9.20
C ARG A 181 32.13 -4.09 8.12
N ALA A 182 31.04 -3.52 8.56
CA ALA A 182 30.25 -2.62 7.75
C ALA A 182 30.95 -1.24 7.57
N LEU A 183 30.68 -0.60 6.44
CA LEU A 183 31.12 0.78 6.16
C LEU A 183 30.00 1.77 6.40
N GLU A 184 30.38 2.99 6.78
CA GLU A 184 29.53 4.17 6.76
C GLU A 184 29.49 4.81 5.36
N ALA A 185 28.52 5.69 5.14
CA ALA A 185 28.13 6.13 3.79
C ALA A 185 29.22 6.90 3.02
N ASP A 186 30.20 7.47 3.72
CA ASP A 186 31.31 8.29 3.20
C ASP A 186 32.65 7.53 3.15
N GLU A 187 32.74 6.32 3.73
CA GLU A 187 33.99 5.56 3.81
C GLU A 187 34.27 4.73 2.55
N LYS A 188 33.25 4.44 1.73
CA LYS A 188 33.38 3.45 0.64
C LYS A 188 34.53 3.74 -0.31
N ARG A 189 34.62 4.99 -0.79
CA ARG A 189 35.64 5.40 -1.77
C ARG A 189 37.05 5.43 -1.18
N SER A 190 37.19 5.85 0.09
CA SER A 190 38.49 5.86 0.76
C SER A 190 39.00 4.45 1.06
N VAL A 191 38.10 3.51 1.37
CA VAL A 191 38.45 2.09 1.49
C VAL A 191 38.89 1.52 0.15
N LEU A 192 38.11 1.71 -0.92
CA LEU A 192 38.46 1.23 -2.28
C LEU A 192 39.86 1.69 -2.69
N ALA A 193 40.13 3.00 -2.56
CA ALA A 193 41.41 3.60 -2.94
C ALA A 193 42.63 3.05 -2.19
N GLY A 194 42.44 2.31 -1.09
CA GLY A 194 43.51 1.66 -0.34
C GLY A 194 43.99 0.31 -0.89
N TYR A 195 43.31 -0.25 -1.90
CA TYR A 195 43.61 -1.57 -2.46
C TYR A 195 44.02 -1.47 -3.93
N ARG A 196 44.88 -2.41 -4.36
CA ARG A 196 45.14 -2.63 -5.79
C ARG A 196 43.90 -3.17 -6.49
N TYR A 197 43.21 -4.13 -5.86
CA TYR A 197 42.09 -4.85 -6.46
C TYR A 197 40.79 -4.72 -5.66
N SER A 198 39.67 -4.69 -6.37
CA SER A 198 38.34 -4.83 -5.78
C SER A 198 37.56 -5.91 -6.51
N LEU A 199 36.96 -6.84 -5.78
CA LEU A 199 36.02 -7.80 -6.33
C LEU A 199 34.68 -7.11 -6.57
N CYS A 200 34.35 -6.88 -7.84
CA CYS A 200 33.17 -6.15 -8.31
C CYS A 200 32.15 -7.12 -8.91
N LEU A 201 31.69 -8.09 -8.13
CA LEU A 201 30.60 -8.97 -8.54
C LEU A 201 29.25 -8.23 -8.45
N GLU A 202 28.54 -8.13 -9.57
CA GLU A 202 27.16 -7.64 -9.56
C GLU A 202 26.22 -8.59 -8.81
N ASN A 203 24.95 -8.23 -8.65
CA ASN A 203 23.99 -9.10 -7.97
C ASN A 203 23.67 -10.37 -8.77
N CYS A 204 23.77 -10.32 -10.10
CA CYS A 204 23.55 -11.45 -10.99
C CYS A 204 24.51 -11.48 -12.18
N TYR A 205 24.64 -12.67 -12.75
CA TYR A 205 25.20 -12.93 -14.07
C TYR A 205 24.32 -13.95 -14.78
N ASP A 206 23.73 -13.55 -15.90
CA ASP A 206 22.95 -14.41 -16.77
C ASP A 206 23.09 -13.93 -18.24
N PRO A 207 23.28 -14.83 -19.22
CA PRO A 207 23.50 -14.45 -20.61
C PRO A 207 22.42 -13.53 -21.22
N LEU A 208 21.20 -13.54 -20.68
CA LEU A 208 20.08 -12.71 -21.10
C LEU A 208 19.74 -11.65 -20.04
N TRP A 209 19.55 -12.07 -18.79
CA TRP A 209 18.98 -11.26 -17.71
C TRP A 209 19.97 -10.37 -16.98
N SER A 210 21.26 -10.40 -17.35
CA SER A 210 22.23 -9.41 -16.90
C SER A 210 22.80 -8.55 -18.03
N ARG A 211 22.32 -8.67 -19.28
CA ARG A 211 22.76 -7.79 -20.37
C ARG A 211 22.35 -6.34 -20.09
N GLY A 212 23.32 -5.43 -20.08
CA GLY A 212 23.14 -4.03 -19.71
C GLY A 212 22.98 -3.76 -18.21
N TYR A 213 23.05 -4.79 -17.36
CA TYR A 213 22.95 -4.65 -15.90
C TYR A 213 24.32 -4.40 -15.28
N LEU A 214 24.59 -3.12 -14.98
CA LEU A 214 25.78 -2.69 -14.26
C LEU A 214 25.41 -1.57 -13.29
N THR A 215 26.12 -1.49 -12.17
CA THR A 215 25.76 -0.62 -11.04
C THR A 215 26.95 0.23 -10.56
N GLU A 216 26.80 0.86 -9.40
CA GLU A 216 27.85 1.62 -8.73
C GLU A 216 29.08 0.78 -8.37
N LYS A 217 28.96 -0.56 -8.30
CA LYS A 217 30.05 -1.45 -7.85
C LYS A 217 31.28 -1.34 -8.74
N LEU A 218 31.09 -1.47 -10.05
CA LEU A 218 32.18 -1.36 -11.01
C LEU A 218 32.63 0.10 -11.15
N THR A 219 31.67 1.00 -11.30
CA THR A 219 31.95 2.38 -11.67
C THR A 219 32.57 3.22 -10.55
N GLU A 220 32.19 3.01 -9.27
CA GLU A 220 32.89 3.64 -8.15
C GLU A 220 34.30 3.08 -7.96
N CYS A 221 34.53 1.80 -8.29
CA CYS A 221 35.86 1.20 -8.29
C CYS A 221 36.78 1.90 -9.31
N LEU A 222 36.27 2.14 -10.51
CA LEU A 222 36.97 2.89 -11.57
C LEU A 222 37.27 4.33 -11.14
N VAL A 223 36.31 5.05 -10.54
CA VAL A 223 36.53 6.41 -9.99
C VAL A 223 37.65 6.44 -8.95
N CYS A 224 37.78 5.39 -8.13
CA CYS A 224 38.85 5.27 -7.14
C CYS A 224 40.17 4.75 -7.73
N ARG A 225 40.24 4.59 -9.05
CA ARG A 225 41.42 4.07 -9.79
C ARG A 225 41.85 2.69 -9.29
N THR A 226 40.94 1.93 -8.70
CA THR A 226 41.17 0.57 -8.17
C THR A 226 40.86 -0.43 -9.27
N VAL A 227 41.72 -1.42 -9.49
CA VAL A 227 41.55 -2.36 -10.60
C VAL A 227 40.43 -3.37 -10.25
N PRO A 228 39.30 -3.36 -10.97
CA PRO A 228 38.18 -4.23 -10.63
C PRO A 228 38.39 -5.65 -11.19
N ILE A 229 38.08 -6.66 -10.38
CA ILE A 229 37.85 -8.03 -10.82
C ILE A 229 36.34 -8.17 -10.99
N TYR A 230 35.86 -8.29 -12.23
CA TYR A 230 34.46 -8.07 -12.57
C TYR A 230 33.75 -9.32 -13.12
N LEU A 231 32.51 -9.52 -12.67
CA LEU A 231 31.51 -10.38 -13.33
C LEU A 231 30.12 -9.83 -13.00
N GLY A 232 29.27 -9.74 -14.03
CA GLY A 232 27.91 -9.22 -13.86
C GLY A 232 27.20 -9.01 -15.18
N CYS A 233 27.47 -7.88 -15.82
CA CYS A 233 26.92 -7.54 -17.13
C CYS A 233 27.47 -8.48 -18.21
N ALA A 234 26.60 -9.28 -18.84
CA ALA A 234 27.03 -10.30 -19.81
C ALA A 234 27.65 -9.73 -21.09
N ASN A 235 27.40 -8.45 -21.40
CA ASN A 235 27.96 -7.68 -22.50
C ASN A 235 28.72 -6.44 -22.00
N ILE A 236 29.45 -6.56 -20.89
CA ILE A 236 30.15 -5.43 -20.28
C ILE A 236 31.09 -4.71 -21.23
N GLU A 237 31.66 -5.42 -22.20
CA GLU A 237 32.54 -4.88 -23.24
C GLU A 237 31.85 -3.86 -24.17
N GLU A 238 30.52 -3.81 -24.22
CA GLU A 238 29.75 -2.78 -24.93
C GLU A 238 29.70 -1.45 -24.15
N TYR A 239 30.02 -1.48 -22.85
CA TYR A 239 29.92 -0.34 -21.93
C TYR A 239 31.28 0.18 -21.46
N ILE A 240 32.19 -0.74 -21.12
CA ILE A 240 33.50 -0.41 -20.55
C ILE A 240 34.56 -1.21 -21.31
N PRO A 241 35.68 -0.58 -21.74
CA PRO A 241 36.78 -1.29 -22.38
C PRO A 241 37.33 -2.41 -21.48
N THR A 242 37.59 -3.58 -22.05
CA THR A 242 38.16 -4.73 -21.33
C THR A 242 39.55 -4.47 -20.76
N SER A 243 40.23 -3.41 -21.21
CA SER A 243 41.50 -2.95 -20.64
C SER A 243 41.36 -2.18 -19.31
N CYS A 244 40.12 -1.91 -18.85
CA CYS A 244 39.85 -1.22 -17.59
C CYS A 244 39.51 -2.16 -16.43
N PHE A 245 39.36 -3.47 -16.68
CA PHE A 245 38.96 -4.44 -15.66
C PHE A 245 39.55 -5.83 -15.94
N ILE A 246 39.70 -6.62 -14.89
CA ILE A 246 40.02 -8.04 -14.98
C ILE A 246 38.70 -8.79 -15.14
N ASP A 247 38.50 -9.40 -16.30
CA ASP A 247 37.26 -10.11 -16.63
C ASP A 247 37.27 -11.52 -16.02
N TYR A 248 36.44 -11.75 -15.01
CA TYR A 248 36.42 -13.05 -14.35
C TYR A 248 35.93 -14.18 -15.28
N ARG A 249 35.27 -13.88 -16.41
CA ARG A 249 34.86 -14.86 -17.41
C ARG A 249 36.04 -15.60 -18.06
N ASP A 250 37.24 -15.02 -17.99
CA ASP A 250 38.46 -15.59 -18.57
C ASP A 250 39.12 -16.64 -17.66
N PHE A 251 38.55 -16.93 -16.49
CA PHE A 251 39.11 -17.84 -15.49
C PHE A 251 38.17 -19.02 -15.21
N GLU A 252 38.74 -20.22 -15.06
CA GLU A 252 37.98 -21.43 -14.67
C GLU A 252 37.61 -21.45 -13.17
N GLY A 253 38.26 -20.61 -12.35
CA GLY A 253 38.00 -20.52 -10.91
C GLY A 253 39.00 -19.65 -10.16
N CYS A 254 38.90 -19.66 -8.83
CA CYS A 254 39.74 -18.82 -7.97
C CYS A 254 41.24 -19.13 -8.04
N GLU A 255 41.62 -20.39 -8.32
CA GLU A 255 43.02 -20.81 -8.45
C GLU A 255 43.72 -20.09 -9.60
N GLN A 256 43.14 -20.15 -10.80
CA GLN A 256 43.70 -19.48 -11.98
C GLN A 256 43.67 -17.95 -11.83
N LEU A 257 42.63 -17.39 -11.20
CA LEU A 257 42.60 -15.97 -10.89
C LEU A 257 43.74 -15.58 -9.92
N ASN A 258 43.98 -16.40 -8.90
CA ASN A 258 45.06 -16.16 -7.95
C ASN A 258 46.44 -16.21 -8.64
N GLU A 259 46.71 -17.22 -9.47
CA GLU A 259 47.96 -17.32 -10.23
C GLU A 259 48.17 -16.06 -11.10
N TYR A 260 47.12 -15.63 -11.80
CA TYR A 260 47.17 -14.41 -12.62
C TYR A 260 47.47 -13.15 -11.80
N LEU A 261 46.87 -13.00 -10.62
CA LEU A 261 47.12 -11.86 -9.74
C LEU A 261 48.53 -11.90 -9.12
N GLN A 262 49.04 -13.10 -8.78
CA GLN A 262 50.40 -13.27 -8.26
C GLN A 262 51.47 -12.97 -9.31
N ASP A 263 51.19 -13.29 -10.58
CA ASP A 263 52.07 -12.99 -11.72
C ASP A 263 51.90 -11.56 -12.26
N MET A 264 50.99 -10.75 -11.70
CA MET A 264 50.75 -9.37 -12.11
C MET A 264 51.98 -8.50 -11.86
N SER A 265 52.62 -8.02 -12.92
CA SER A 265 53.71 -7.07 -12.79
C SER A 265 53.20 -5.67 -12.44
N ASP A 266 54.03 -4.86 -11.78
CA ASP A 266 53.70 -3.44 -11.53
C ASP A 266 53.40 -2.68 -12.82
N GLY A 267 54.02 -3.07 -13.94
CA GLY A 267 53.77 -2.48 -15.26
C GLY A 267 52.39 -2.82 -15.81
N ASP A 268 51.96 -4.07 -15.67
CA ASP A 268 50.63 -4.51 -16.12
C ASP A 268 49.52 -3.92 -15.24
N TYR A 269 49.74 -3.88 -13.92
CA TYR A 269 48.85 -3.17 -12.98
C TYR A 269 48.72 -1.69 -13.35
N GLN A 270 49.85 -1.00 -13.61
CA GLN A 270 49.83 0.40 -14.00
C GLN A 270 49.13 0.61 -15.35
N ALA A 271 49.25 -0.32 -16.29
CA ALA A 271 48.52 -0.25 -17.55
C ALA A 271 47.01 -0.28 -17.34
N TYR A 272 46.47 -1.09 -16.41
CA TYR A 272 45.05 -1.03 -16.05
C TYR A 272 44.67 0.35 -15.51
N VAL A 273 45.45 0.89 -14.58
CA VAL A 273 45.20 2.23 -14.01
C VAL A 273 45.20 3.31 -15.09
N ASP A 274 46.19 3.30 -15.99
CA ASP A 274 46.31 4.28 -17.08
C ASP A 274 45.10 4.19 -18.04
N ASN A 275 44.64 2.98 -18.36
CA ASN A 275 43.44 2.76 -19.17
C ASN A 275 42.17 3.27 -18.48
N ILE A 276 42.05 3.08 -17.16
CA ILE A 276 40.94 3.62 -16.37
C ILE A 276 40.95 5.15 -16.44
N ASP A 277 42.12 5.78 -16.21
CA ASP A 277 42.28 7.23 -16.25
C ASP A 277 41.98 7.79 -17.67
N ASP A 278 42.43 7.12 -18.73
CA ASP A 278 42.10 7.45 -20.12
C ASP A 278 40.59 7.39 -20.39
N TRP A 279 39.92 6.33 -19.94
CA TRP A 279 38.48 6.16 -20.13
C TRP A 279 37.66 7.21 -19.36
N LEU A 280 38.04 7.51 -18.11
CA LEU A 280 37.44 8.57 -17.31
C LEU A 280 37.62 9.95 -17.97
N ARG A 281 38.84 10.26 -18.43
CA ARG A 281 39.14 11.52 -19.18
C ARG A 281 38.34 11.63 -20.47
N GLY A 282 38.01 10.49 -21.10
CA GLY A 282 37.18 10.43 -22.29
C GLY A 282 35.69 10.66 -22.06
N GLY A 283 35.24 10.92 -20.82
CA GLY A 283 33.82 11.06 -20.48
C GLY A 283 33.10 9.73 -20.29
N GLY A 284 33.83 8.65 -19.96
CA GLY A 284 33.26 7.31 -19.81
C GLY A 284 32.08 7.20 -18.82
N LEU A 285 31.99 8.12 -17.86
CA LEU A 285 30.89 8.17 -16.89
C LEU A 285 29.66 8.98 -17.34
N ASP A 286 29.73 9.71 -18.45
CA ASP A 286 28.66 10.62 -18.87
C ASP A 286 27.32 9.87 -19.02
N ALA A 287 27.37 8.69 -19.65
CA ALA A 287 26.21 7.81 -19.86
C ALA A 287 25.56 7.30 -18.56
N PHE A 288 26.25 7.42 -17.41
CA PHE A 288 25.79 6.99 -16.10
C PHE A 288 25.46 8.17 -15.18
N SER A 289 25.20 9.35 -15.75
CA SER A 289 24.67 10.50 -15.02
C SER A 289 23.17 10.35 -14.73
N ILE A 290 22.76 10.70 -13.51
CA ILE A 290 21.33 10.80 -13.13
C ILE A 290 20.56 11.80 -14.01
N SER A 291 21.24 12.77 -14.63
CA SER A 291 20.62 13.73 -15.54
C SER A 291 19.94 13.06 -16.72
N HIS A 292 20.44 11.90 -17.18
CA HIS A 292 19.78 11.13 -18.24
C HIS A 292 18.41 10.60 -17.80
N LEU A 293 18.24 10.21 -16.53
CA LEU A 293 16.93 9.85 -16.00
C LEU A 293 16.00 11.07 -16.01
N TYR A 294 16.47 12.23 -15.53
CA TYR A 294 15.65 13.44 -15.48
C TYR A 294 15.23 13.92 -16.87
N ASP A 295 16.14 13.85 -17.83
CA ASP A 295 15.86 14.20 -19.22
C ASP A 295 14.83 13.21 -19.80
N LYS A 296 14.98 11.91 -19.53
CA LYS A 296 14.02 10.89 -19.98
C LYS A 296 12.63 11.09 -19.39
N LEU A 297 12.54 11.39 -18.09
CA LEU A 297 11.26 11.68 -17.44
C LEU A 297 10.62 12.96 -17.99
N THR A 298 11.43 13.97 -18.34
CA THR A 298 10.95 15.19 -19.00
C THR A 298 10.39 14.91 -20.39
N GLU A 299 11.03 14.05 -21.18
CA GLU A 299 10.52 13.59 -22.48
C GLU A 299 9.16 12.90 -22.33
N LEU A 300 9.03 11.96 -21.39
CA LEU A 300 7.77 11.25 -21.14
C LEU A 300 6.65 12.21 -20.71
N LEU A 301 6.96 13.19 -19.85
CA LEU A 301 6.01 14.24 -19.48
C LEU A 301 5.62 15.09 -20.70
N ALA A 302 6.59 15.52 -21.50
CA ALA A 302 6.36 16.35 -22.68
C ALA A 302 5.43 15.65 -23.68
N ASP A 303 5.69 14.37 -23.95
CA ASP A 303 4.86 13.53 -24.80
C ASP A 303 3.42 13.43 -24.27
N ALA A 304 3.26 13.21 -22.96
CA ALA A 304 1.95 13.09 -22.32
C ALA A 304 1.11 14.38 -22.41
N ILE A 305 1.75 15.56 -22.44
CA ILE A 305 1.06 16.85 -22.56
C ILE A 305 1.07 17.43 -23.99
N GLY A 306 1.65 16.73 -24.96
CA GLY A 306 1.73 17.17 -26.36
C GLY A 306 2.68 18.35 -26.61
N GLU A 307 3.75 18.46 -25.83
CA GLU A 307 4.82 19.47 -25.99
C GLU A 307 6.17 18.80 -26.30
N SER A 308 7.25 19.58 -26.48
CA SER A 308 8.61 19.05 -26.58
C SER A 308 9.43 19.32 -25.33
N ALA A 309 10.27 18.36 -24.93
CA ALA A 309 11.20 18.52 -23.80
C ALA A 309 12.07 19.78 -23.94
N THR A 310 12.54 20.08 -25.16
CA THR A 310 13.34 21.28 -25.44
C THR A 310 12.60 22.59 -25.13
N ARG A 311 11.29 22.65 -25.36
CA ARG A 311 10.48 23.82 -24.98
C ARG A 311 10.36 23.93 -23.47
N LEU A 312 10.13 22.80 -22.79
CA LEU A 312 10.04 22.75 -21.35
C LEU A 312 11.35 23.20 -20.68
N TRP A 313 12.52 22.85 -21.24
CA TRP A 313 13.81 23.28 -20.69
C TRP A 313 14.15 24.76 -20.92
N ARG A 314 13.41 25.51 -21.76
CA ARG A 314 13.67 26.94 -22.04
C ARG A 314 15.12 27.31 -22.40
N GLN A 315 15.81 26.45 -23.15
CA GLN A 315 17.23 26.58 -23.51
C GLN A 315 18.21 26.46 -22.33
N GLU A 316 17.75 26.10 -21.13
CA GLU A 316 18.62 25.78 -20.00
C GLU A 316 19.29 24.41 -20.22
N SER A 317 20.58 24.32 -19.92
CA SER A 317 21.38 23.12 -20.17
C SER A 317 21.60 22.24 -18.93
N GLN A 318 21.30 22.75 -17.72
CA GLN A 318 21.64 22.10 -16.46
C GLN A 318 20.44 22.08 -15.51
N TRP A 319 20.41 21.05 -14.66
CA TRP A 319 19.53 20.97 -13.51
C TRP A 319 20.14 21.75 -12.35
N THR A 320 19.34 22.57 -11.67
CA THR A 320 19.79 23.42 -10.56
C THR A 320 18.89 23.23 -9.33
N PRO A 321 19.40 23.42 -8.09
CA PRO A 321 18.58 23.33 -6.89
C PRO A 321 17.33 24.22 -6.97
N ALA A 322 16.20 23.72 -6.48
CA ALA A 322 14.94 24.43 -6.45
C ALA A 322 14.21 24.24 -5.12
N ASP A 323 13.31 25.17 -4.80
CA ASP A 323 12.42 25.02 -3.66
C ASP A 323 11.44 23.85 -3.87
N MET A 324 11.11 23.15 -2.79
CA MET A 324 10.06 22.15 -2.76
C MET A 324 8.72 22.74 -3.24
N PRO A 325 7.82 21.94 -3.83
CA PRO A 325 6.45 22.38 -4.09
C PRO A 325 5.74 22.69 -2.76
N ASP A 326 4.78 23.64 -2.78
CA ASP A 326 3.99 23.95 -1.60
C ASP A 326 3.28 22.68 -1.11
N GLU A 327 3.49 22.29 0.16
CA GLU A 327 2.76 21.18 0.77
C GLU A 327 1.26 21.55 0.83
N PRO A 328 0.34 20.71 0.33
CA PRO A 328 -1.05 20.91 0.65
C PRO A 328 -1.27 20.69 2.15
N PRO A 329 -2.32 21.31 2.73
CA PRO A 329 -2.60 21.19 4.15
C PRO A 329 -2.73 19.72 4.56
N THR A 330 -1.84 19.26 5.43
CA THR A 330 -1.70 17.86 5.85
C THR A 330 -2.81 17.35 6.79
N ARG A 331 -3.92 18.08 6.94
CA ARG A 331 -4.98 17.71 7.90
C ARG A 331 -6.36 18.21 7.47
N ASP A 332 -7.05 17.44 6.64
CA ASP A 332 -8.50 17.36 6.76
C ASP A 332 -8.81 16.19 7.70
N VAL A 333 -9.14 16.53 8.95
CA VAL A 333 -9.91 15.64 9.79
C VAL A 333 -11.32 15.66 9.20
N ASP A 334 -11.78 14.55 8.64
CA ASP A 334 -13.16 14.44 8.18
C ASP A 334 -14.09 14.92 9.29
N ALA A 335 -15.22 15.54 8.94
CA ALA A 335 -16.18 16.07 9.91
C ALA A 335 -16.75 15.00 10.88
N ASP A 336 -16.46 13.72 10.61
CA ASP A 336 -16.77 12.56 11.45
C ASP A 336 -15.66 12.17 12.44
N GLY A 337 -14.50 12.84 12.45
CA GLY A 337 -13.37 12.58 13.35
C GLY A 337 -12.78 11.18 13.28
N SER A 338 -12.85 10.53 12.12
CA SER A 338 -11.99 9.39 11.80
C SER A 338 -10.51 9.83 11.78
N LEU A 339 -9.62 8.97 12.30
CA LEU A 339 -8.17 9.19 12.30
C LEU A 339 -7.62 9.07 10.86
N SER A 340 -7.02 10.17 10.39
CA SER A 340 -6.05 10.36 9.30
C SER A 340 -6.20 9.58 7.98
N THR A 341 -7.03 10.08 7.06
CA THR A 341 -7.10 9.54 5.68
C THR A 341 -5.91 9.93 4.80
N TRP A 342 -5.12 10.97 5.08
CA TRP A 342 -3.99 11.31 4.18
C TRP A 342 -2.66 10.62 4.53
N ILE A 343 -2.35 10.47 5.83
CA ILE A 343 -1.08 9.87 6.29
C ILE A 343 -1.18 8.33 6.35
N ASP A 344 -2.33 7.75 6.70
CA ASP A 344 -2.47 6.29 6.77
C ASP A 344 -2.71 5.64 5.40
N MET A 345 -3.37 6.35 4.46
CA MET A 345 -3.56 5.85 3.08
C MET A 345 -2.29 5.92 2.23
N ASN A 346 -1.34 6.80 2.54
CA ASN A 346 -0.06 6.93 1.85
C ASN A 346 1.06 6.03 2.43
N LYS A 347 0.80 5.30 3.52
CA LYS A 347 1.73 4.34 4.12
C LYS A 347 1.43 2.88 3.79
N ALA A 348 0.26 2.56 3.24
CA ALA A 348 -0.06 1.20 2.84
C ALA A 348 0.83 0.82 1.63
N THR A 349 1.81 -0.03 1.89
CA THR A 349 2.70 -0.58 0.87
C THR A 349 1.88 -1.34 -0.18
N TYR A 350 1.99 -0.96 -1.45
CA TYR A 350 1.22 -1.64 -2.51
C TYR A 350 1.75 -3.06 -2.74
N TRP A 351 3.08 -3.21 -2.84
CA TRP A 351 3.78 -4.50 -2.82
C TRP A 351 4.89 -4.48 -1.78
N THR A 352 4.89 -5.45 -0.86
CA THR A 352 6.01 -5.59 0.08
C THR A 352 7.27 -6.09 -0.64
N TRP A 353 8.44 -5.80 -0.05
CA TRP A 353 9.71 -6.38 -0.53
C TRP A 353 9.60 -7.90 -0.65
N ASP A 354 9.08 -8.56 0.39
CA ASP A 354 8.90 -10.01 0.44
C ASP A 354 8.02 -10.50 -0.72
N TYR A 355 6.88 -9.85 -0.97
CA TYR A 355 6.02 -10.22 -2.10
C TYR A 355 6.74 -10.11 -3.46
N LEU A 356 7.53 -9.05 -3.67
CA LEU A 356 8.28 -8.86 -4.91
C LEU A 356 9.39 -9.90 -5.13
N THR A 357 9.85 -10.58 -4.06
CA THR A 357 10.82 -11.68 -4.16
C THR A 357 10.19 -12.99 -4.65
N ARG A 358 8.85 -13.10 -4.68
CA ARG A 358 8.11 -14.32 -4.99
C ARG A 358 7.74 -14.44 -6.46
N ALA A 359 8.67 -14.81 -7.33
CA ALA A 359 8.35 -15.29 -8.68
C ALA A 359 9.47 -16.18 -9.22
N SER A 360 9.12 -17.09 -10.12
CA SER A 360 10.08 -17.94 -10.83
C SER A 360 10.59 -17.24 -12.10
N LEU A 361 11.78 -17.67 -12.56
CA LEU A 361 12.34 -17.21 -13.83
C LEU A 361 11.41 -17.52 -15.02
N GLU A 362 10.68 -18.63 -14.96
CA GLU A 362 9.72 -19.06 -15.98
C GLU A 362 8.54 -18.08 -16.08
N GLU A 363 8.00 -17.62 -14.94
CA GLU A 363 6.92 -16.62 -14.90
C GLU A 363 7.38 -15.26 -15.45
N CYS A 364 8.60 -14.83 -15.12
CA CYS A 364 9.20 -13.61 -15.66
C CYS A 364 9.36 -13.73 -17.20
N ALA A 365 9.92 -14.84 -17.69
CA ALA A 365 10.10 -15.08 -19.12
C ALA A 365 8.75 -15.12 -19.87
N ALA A 366 7.74 -15.82 -19.31
CA ALA A 366 6.40 -15.88 -19.88
C ALA A 366 5.74 -14.50 -19.95
N SER A 367 5.95 -13.66 -18.93
CA SER A 367 5.46 -12.27 -18.90
C SER A 367 6.08 -11.44 -20.03
N VAL A 368 7.41 -11.49 -20.16
CA VAL A 368 8.13 -10.77 -21.23
C VAL A 368 7.69 -11.23 -22.62
N ASP A 369 7.52 -12.53 -22.83
CA ASP A 369 7.02 -13.08 -24.09
C ASP A 369 5.59 -12.63 -24.40
N SER A 370 4.72 -12.56 -23.38
CA SER A 370 3.36 -12.06 -23.51
C SER A 370 3.34 -10.60 -23.96
N MET A 371 4.15 -9.74 -23.33
CA MET A 371 4.27 -8.32 -23.69
C MET A 371 4.82 -8.13 -25.10
N LYS A 372 5.86 -8.88 -25.48
CA LYS A 372 6.42 -8.86 -26.84
C LYS A 372 5.37 -9.21 -27.89
N LYS A 373 4.55 -10.25 -27.63
CA LYS A 373 3.47 -10.67 -28.54
C LYS A 373 2.37 -9.61 -28.65
N ALA A 374 1.98 -8.99 -27.54
CA ALA A 374 0.93 -7.97 -27.53
C ALA A 374 1.41 -6.58 -27.97
N LYS A 375 2.72 -6.34 -27.96
CA LYS A 375 3.35 -5.02 -28.18
C LYS A 375 2.84 -3.94 -27.21
N ALA A 376 2.54 -4.33 -25.97
CA ALA A 376 2.05 -3.43 -24.92
C ALA A 376 2.42 -3.97 -23.53
N LEU A 377 2.64 -3.06 -22.57
CA LEU A 377 2.86 -3.39 -21.14
C LEU A 377 1.69 -4.12 -20.51
N ARG A 378 0.48 -3.82 -21.01
CA ARG A 378 -0.77 -4.46 -20.62
C ARG A 378 -1.20 -5.35 -21.78
N PRO A 379 -0.55 -6.51 -22.00
CA PRO A 379 -1.05 -7.48 -22.96
C PRO A 379 -2.44 -7.82 -22.45
N GLY A 380 -3.48 -7.32 -23.13
CA GLY A 380 -4.80 -7.05 -22.53
C GLY A 380 -5.05 -8.04 -21.40
N LEU A 381 -4.99 -7.55 -20.15
CA LEU A 381 -5.24 -8.35 -18.95
C LEU A 381 -6.64 -8.92 -19.13
N ARG A 382 -6.71 -10.05 -19.83
CA ARG A 382 -7.95 -10.62 -20.30
C ARG A 382 -8.57 -11.18 -19.03
N ASP A 383 -9.62 -10.50 -18.58
CA ASP A 383 -10.73 -11.13 -17.86
C ASP A 383 -11.17 -12.46 -18.54
N ASP A 384 -10.80 -12.67 -19.82
CA ASP A 384 -11.12 -13.81 -20.67
C ASP A 384 -10.25 -15.08 -20.46
N ALA A 385 -9.15 -15.04 -19.71
CA ALA A 385 -8.27 -16.22 -19.59
C ALA A 385 -8.72 -17.20 -18.49
N VAL A 386 -9.46 -16.73 -17.49
CA VAL A 386 -9.95 -17.58 -16.40
C VAL A 386 -11.35 -18.08 -16.75
N PRO A 387 -11.58 -19.40 -16.83
CA PRO A 387 -12.90 -19.94 -17.12
C PRO A 387 -13.94 -19.45 -16.12
N ARG A 388 -14.94 -18.70 -16.58
CA ARG A 388 -16.04 -18.22 -15.74
C ARG A 388 -16.80 -19.41 -15.13
N LYS A 389 -16.95 -19.43 -13.81
CA LYS A 389 -17.79 -20.42 -13.13
C LYS A 389 -19.26 -20.05 -13.32
N THR A 390 -20.13 -21.05 -13.50
CA THR A 390 -21.57 -20.83 -13.38
C THR A 390 -21.90 -20.56 -11.93
N LYS A 391 -22.32 -19.33 -11.62
CA LYS A 391 -22.67 -18.93 -10.25
C LYS A 391 -23.98 -19.58 -9.82
N SER A 392 -24.01 -20.11 -8.60
CA SER A 392 -25.23 -20.59 -7.95
C SER A 392 -25.95 -19.39 -7.32
N ASN A 393 -27.28 -19.34 -7.41
CA ASN A 393 -28.06 -18.39 -6.60
C ASN A 393 -28.22 -18.85 -5.16
N GLN A 394 -28.01 -20.14 -4.87
CA GLN A 394 -28.01 -20.68 -3.51
C GLN A 394 -26.67 -20.41 -2.84
N VAL A 395 -26.71 -19.78 -1.67
CA VAL A 395 -25.51 -19.46 -0.88
C VAL A 395 -25.41 -20.45 0.28
N ARG A 396 -24.42 -21.34 0.20
CA ARG A 396 -24.05 -22.30 1.26
C ARG A 396 -22.64 -22.08 1.76
N ARG A 397 -21.76 -21.49 0.94
CA ARG A 397 -20.40 -21.15 1.31
C ARG A 397 -20.12 -19.68 1.02
N LEU A 398 -19.80 -18.92 2.06
CA LEU A 398 -19.61 -17.48 2.02
C LEU A 398 -18.20 -17.11 2.48
N LEU A 399 -17.51 -16.31 1.68
CA LEU A 399 -16.29 -15.63 2.09
C LEU A 399 -16.66 -14.23 2.59
N TYR A 400 -16.45 -13.98 3.88
CA TYR A 400 -16.59 -12.65 4.47
C TYR A 400 -15.26 -11.92 4.36
N VAL A 401 -15.23 -10.78 3.68
CA VAL A 401 -14.05 -9.93 3.52
C VAL A 401 -14.28 -8.62 4.26
N GLY A 402 -13.52 -8.36 5.32
CA GLY A 402 -13.62 -7.09 6.03
C GLY A 402 -12.56 -6.92 7.11
N VAL A 403 -12.12 -5.69 7.33
CA VAL A 403 -11.06 -5.36 8.29
C VAL A 403 -11.51 -5.70 9.71
N ARG A 404 -10.71 -6.49 10.44
CA ARG A 404 -10.96 -6.77 11.87
C ARG A 404 -10.53 -5.60 12.74
N GLU A 405 -9.29 -5.17 12.55
CA GLU A 405 -8.65 -4.12 13.33
C GLU A 405 -7.89 -3.24 12.36
N ILE A 406 -7.97 -1.93 12.56
CA ILE A 406 -7.20 -0.97 11.76
C ILE A 406 -5.73 -1.12 12.19
N PRO A 407 -4.79 -1.43 11.28
CA PRO A 407 -3.37 -1.52 11.61
C PRO A 407 -2.89 -0.25 12.32
N GLY A 408 -2.19 -0.41 13.45
CA GLY A 408 -1.69 0.70 14.27
C GLY A 408 -2.68 1.25 15.31
N ASN A 409 -3.96 0.84 15.32
CA ASN A 409 -4.94 1.24 16.33
C ASN A 409 -5.13 0.15 17.40
N HIS A 410 -4.11 -0.04 18.26
CA HIS A 410 -4.15 -1.03 19.32
C HIS A 410 -4.95 -0.52 20.53
N GLY A 411 -6.24 -0.88 20.65
CA GLY A 411 -7.00 -0.61 21.88
C GLY A 411 -8.53 -0.56 21.80
N GLU A 412 -9.12 -0.57 20.60
CA GLU A 412 -10.56 -0.30 20.42
C GLU A 412 -11.40 -1.55 20.11
N GLY A 413 -10.78 -2.74 20.09
CA GLY A 413 -11.47 -3.98 19.73
C GLY A 413 -11.81 -4.08 18.24
N PRO A 414 -12.56 -5.12 17.83
CA PRO A 414 -12.83 -5.36 16.41
C PRO A 414 -13.81 -4.33 15.83
N GLU A 415 -13.61 -4.03 14.54
CA GLU A 415 -14.46 -3.15 13.74
C GLU A 415 -15.93 -3.55 13.78
N TYR A 416 -16.79 -2.53 13.65
CA TYR A 416 -18.24 -2.68 13.79
C TYR A 416 -18.83 -3.80 12.92
N ASN A 417 -18.39 -3.86 11.65
CA ASN A 417 -18.94 -4.78 10.66
C ASN A 417 -18.55 -6.23 10.99
N VAL A 418 -17.29 -6.48 11.36
CA VAL A 418 -16.86 -7.83 11.80
C VAL A 418 -17.63 -8.24 13.05
N ARG A 419 -17.85 -7.33 14.01
CA ARG A 419 -18.62 -7.66 15.21
C ARG A 419 -20.09 -7.99 14.91
N ASN A 420 -20.73 -7.25 14.01
CA ASN A 420 -22.17 -7.36 13.82
C ASN A 420 -22.56 -8.26 12.65
N PHE A 421 -21.85 -8.20 11.54
CA PHE A 421 -22.18 -8.95 10.33
C PHE A 421 -21.56 -10.34 10.38
N LEU A 422 -20.25 -10.46 10.62
CA LEU A 422 -19.58 -11.77 10.63
C LEU A 422 -20.19 -12.68 11.69
N MET A 423 -20.51 -12.17 12.89
CA MET A 423 -21.17 -12.98 13.93
C MET A 423 -22.55 -13.49 13.51
N ASP A 424 -23.35 -12.69 12.80
CA ASP A 424 -24.67 -13.10 12.34
C ASP A 424 -24.57 -14.05 11.13
N TRP A 425 -23.57 -13.87 10.26
CA TRP A 425 -23.24 -14.81 9.19
C TRP A 425 -22.78 -16.16 9.72
N GLN A 426 -21.81 -16.18 10.64
CA GLN A 426 -21.28 -17.41 11.24
C GLN A 426 -22.33 -18.22 12.00
N ALA A 427 -23.41 -17.57 12.42
CA ALA A 427 -24.50 -18.20 13.13
C ALA A 427 -25.73 -18.43 12.26
N TRP A 428 -25.66 -18.16 10.95
CA TRP A 428 -26.68 -18.53 9.99
C TRP A 428 -26.64 -20.05 9.75
N PRO A 429 -27.74 -20.78 9.93
CA PRO A 429 -27.76 -22.23 9.76
C PRO A 429 -27.43 -22.64 8.32
N ASP A 430 -26.68 -23.73 8.18
CA ASP A 430 -26.33 -24.32 6.88
C ASP A 430 -25.56 -23.40 5.91
N ILE A 431 -24.92 -22.33 6.44
CA ILE A 431 -23.92 -21.54 5.72
C ILE A 431 -22.55 -21.76 6.36
N GLU A 432 -21.60 -22.25 5.58
CA GLU A 432 -20.17 -22.25 5.94
C GLU A 432 -19.57 -20.88 5.64
N VAL A 433 -19.03 -20.22 6.66
CA VAL A 433 -18.44 -18.88 6.55
C VAL A 433 -16.94 -18.95 6.80
N LEU A 434 -16.15 -18.55 5.79
CA LEU A 434 -14.73 -18.26 5.97
C LEU A 434 -14.53 -16.76 6.14
N TYR A 435 -13.60 -16.38 7.01
CA TYR A 435 -13.24 -14.98 7.25
C TYR A 435 -11.88 -14.65 6.64
N PHE A 436 -11.85 -13.61 5.79
CA PHE A 436 -10.64 -13.00 5.26
C PHE A 436 -10.49 -11.58 5.83
N ASP A 437 -9.36 -11.30 6.48
CA ASP A 437 -9.06 -10.02 7.12
C ASP A 437 -8.01 -9.23 6.33
N PRO A 438 -8.42 -8.31 5.44
CA PRO A 438 -7.48 -7.49 4.66
C PRO A 438 -6.49 -6.71 5.53
N GLY A 439 -6.91 -6.29 6.74
CA GLY A 439 -6.08 -5.51 7.65
C GLY A 439 -4.86 -6.28 8.15
N ALA A 440 -5.01 -7.58 8.38
CA ALA A 440 -3.90 -8.46 8.74
C ALA A 440 -3.03 -8.79 7.50
N ARG A 441 -3.66 -9.15 6.38
CA ARG A 441 -2.95 -9.61 5.17
C ARG A 441 -2.11 -8.52 4.52
N VAL A 442 -2.59 -7.27 4.47
CA VAL A 442 -1.85 -6.16 3.86
C VAL A 442 -0.48 -5.90 4.51
N GLN A 443 -0.34 -6.19 5.81
CA GLN A 443 0.93 -6.01 6.53
C GLN A 443 1.97 -7.05 6.09
N GLU A 444 1.54 -8.21 5.57
CA GLU A 444 2.41 -9.28 5.11
C GLU A 444 2.79 -9.11 3.63
N SER A 445 1.80 -8.88 2.77
CA SER A 445 1.95 -8.97 1.31
C SER A 445 1.74 -7.65 0.56
N GLY A 446 1.34 -6.59 1.26
CA GLY A 446 0.88 -5.34 0.65
C GLY A 446 -0.51 -5.47 0.02
N VAL A 447 -1.03 -4.36 -0.50
CA VAL A 447 -2.40 -4.29 -1.04
C VAL A 447 -2.62 -5.25 -2.21
N ALA A 448 -1.67 -5.32 -3.14
CA ALA A 448 -1.77 -6.20 -4.30
C ALA A 448 -1.66 -7.67 -3.93
N GLY A 449 -0.66 -8.02 -3.10
CA GLY A 449 -0.52 -9.41 -2.64
C GLY A 449 -1.72 -9.88 -1.83
N MET A 450 -2.29 -9.02 -0.97
CA MET A 450 -3.51 -9.33 -0.22
C MET A 450 -4.70 -9.56 -1.16
N SER A 451 -4.78 -8.79 -2.25
CA SER A 451 -5.84 -8.94 -3.24
C SER A 451 -5.71 -10.27 -3.98
N GLU A 452 -4.51 -10.65 -4.42
CA GLU A 452 -4.30 -11.94 -5.08
C GLU A 452 -4.57 -13.12 -4.12
N GLU A 453 -4.15 -13.05 -2.86
CA GLU A 453 -4.50 -14.05 -1.85
C GLU A 453 -6.02 -14.19 -1.65
N ALA A 454 -6.77 -13.08 -1.71
CA ALA A 454 -8.23 -13.12 -1.65
C ALA A 454 -8.83 -13.83 -2.87
N LEU A 455 -8.26 -13.62 -4.06
CA LEU A 455 -8.68 -14.33 -5.27
C LEU A 455 -8.34 -15.82 -5.22
N GLU A 456 -7.12 -16.18 -4.81
CA GLU A 456 -6.69 -17.58 -4.62
C GLU A 456 -7.62 -18.29 -3.63
N CYS A 457 -7.96 -17.63 -2.53
CA CYS A 457 -8.94 -18.13 -1.57
C CYS A 457 -10.29 -18.44 -2.25
N VAL A 458 -10.78 -17.56 -3.12
CA VAL A 458 -12.04 -17.76 -3.86
C VAL A 458 -11.94 -18.94 -4.83
N LEU A 459 -10.82 -19.04 -5.56
CA LEU A 459 -10.59 -20.09 -6.57
C LEU A 459 -10.47 -21.48 -5.92
N ASP A 460 -9.77 -21.59 -4.79
CA ASP A 460 -9.53 -22.85 -4.09
C ASP A 460 -10.71 -23.25 -3.19
N GLY A 461 -11.44 -22.27 -2.68
CA GLY A 461 -12.51 -22.47 -1.70
C GLY A 461 -13.90 -22.71 -2.28
N ASP A 462 -14.07 -22.70 -3.60
CA ASP A 462 -15.35 -22.96 -4.28
C ASP A 462 -16.55 -22.17 -3.70
N PHE A 463 -16.33 -20.90 -3.34
CA PHE A 463 -17.35 -20.09 -2.68
C PHE A 463 -18.55 -19.78 -3.60
N ASP A 464 -19.75 -19.74 -3.02
CA ASP A 464 -20.96 -19.28 -3.71
C ASP A 464 -21.01 -17.74 -3.74
N MET A 465 -20.52 -17.13 -2.66
CA MET A 465 -20.61 -15.70 -2.43
C MET A 465 -19.39 -15.12 -1.71
N VAL A 466 -19.01 -13.91 -2.11
CA VAL A 466 -18.13 -13.02 -1.36
C VAL A 466 -18.94 -11.84 -0.85
N PHE A 467 -19.06 -11.73 0.47
CA PHE A 467 -19.64 -10.56 1.13
C PHE A 467 -18.49 -9.67 1.61
N CYS A 468 -18.27 -8.56 0.93
CA CYS A 468 -17.20 -7.63 1.28
C CYS A 468 -17.75 -6.38 1.98
N VAL A 469 -16.97 -5.89 2.93
CA VAL A 469 -17.22 -4.61 3.60
C VAL A 469 -16.03 -3.70 3.35
N PRO A 470 -16.02 -2.98 2.23
CA PRO A 470 -14.94 -2.07 1.90
C PRO A 470 -14.75 -1.00 2.98
N PHE A 471 -13.50 -0.65 3.24
CA PHE A 471 -13.08 0.25 4.29
C PHE A 471 -12.32 1.45 3.73
N THR A 472 -11.21 1.23 3.03
CA THR A 472 -10.41 2.27 2.36
C THR A 472 -9.46 1.63 1.34
N ARG A 473 -9.03 2.38 0.32
CA ARG A 473 -8.19 1.85 -0.79
C ARG A 473 -6.94 1.07 -0.34
N GLY A 474 -6.35 1.44 0.80
CA GLY A 474 -5.16 0.76 1.35
C GLY A 474 -5.45 -0.54 2.11
N LEU A 475 -6.72 -0.84 2.41
CA LEU A 475 -7.16 -2.03 3.15
C LEU A 475 -8.25 -2.81 2.39
N ASP A 476 -8.46 -2.48 1.12
CA ASP A 476 -9.50 -3.05 0.27
C ASP A 476 -8.89 -3.94 -0.79
N VAL A 477 -9.61 -5.01 -1.16
CA VAL A 477 -9.26 -5.80 -2.35
C VAL A 477 -9.33 -4.88 -3.57
N LEU A 478 -8.27 -4.89 -4.38
CA LEU A 478 -8.19 -4.07 -5.59
C LEU A 478 -9.38 -4.34 -6.51
N HIS A 479 -9.94 -3.29 -7.11
CA HIS A 479 -11.14 -3.42 -7.95
C HIS A 479 -10.96 -4.36 -9.15
N ASP A 480 -9.76 -4.42 -9.73
CA ASP A 480 -9.43 -5.38 -10.81
C ASP A 480 -9.45 -6.82 -10.31
N THR A 481 -8.86 -7.08 -9.14
CA THR A 481 -8.91 -8.40 -8.52
C THR A 481 -10.34 -8.76 -8.08
N MET A 482 -11.12 -7.79 -7.60
CA MET A 482 -12.54 -8.00 -7.30
C MET A 482 -13.36 -8.31 -8.56
N ARG A 483 -13.07 -7.70 -9.72
CA ARG A 483 -13.69 -8.09 -11.01
C ARG A 483 -13.42 -9.56 -11.33
N ARG A 484 -12.18 -10.02 -11.15
CA ARG A 484 -11.78 -11.42 -11.33
C ARG A 484 -12.52 -12.33 -10.34
N ILE A 485 -12.60 -11.96 -9.06
CA ILE A 485 -13.39 -12.68 -8.04
C ILE A 485 -14.86 -12.80 -8.47
N THR A 486 -15.44 -11.71 -8.99
CA THR A 486 -16.80 -11.67 -9.52
C THR A 486 -17.00 -12.56 -10.75
N LEU A 487 -15.97 -13.14 -11.37
CA LEU A 487 -16.15 -14.19 -12.40
C LEU A 487 -16.45 -15.57 -11.79
N HIS A 488 -16.18 -15.77 -10.49
CA HIS A 488 -16.21 -17.07 -9.83
C HIS A 488 -17.26 -17.20 -8.73
N ALA A 489 -17.61 -16.10 -8.06
CA ALA A 489 -18.62 -16.07 -6.99
C ALA A 489 -19.57 -14.88 -7.16
N ASN A 490 -20.77 -14.96 -6.56
CA ASN A 490 -21.61 -13.78 -6.40
C ASN A 490 -20.92 -12.79 -5.46
N THR A 491 -20.92 -11.50 -5.76
CA THR A 491 -20.22 -10.50 -4.94
C THR A 491 -21.16 -9.39 -4.46
N MET A 492 -21.10 -9.10 -3.16
CA MET A 492 -21.86 -8.03 -2.53
C MET A 492 -20.94 -7.11 -1.74
N ALA A 493 -21.00 -5.81 -2.01
CA ALA A 493 -20.31 -4.79 -1.23
C ALA A 493 -21.28 -4.04 -0.31
N TRP A 494 -21.04 -4.08 1.00
CA TRP A 494 -21.74 -3.23 1.96
C TRP A 494 -21.01 -1.89 2.11
N LEU A 495 -21.60 -0.82 1.55
CA LEU A 495 -21.03 0.53 1.54
C LEU A 495 -21.88 1.47 2.40
N PRO A 496 -21.49 1.71 3.67
CA PRO A 496 -22.18 2.71 4.48
C PRO A 496 -21.95 4.11 3.92
N HIS A 497 -22.88 5.01 4.19
CA HIS A 497 -22.83 6.38 3.68
C HIS A 497 -21.54 7.11 4.04
N SER A 498 -20.79 7.56 3.03
CA SER A 498 -19.59 8.39 3.19
C SER A 498 -19.52 9.48 2.10
N PRO A 499 -20.20 10.63 2.28
CA PRO A 499 -20.24 11.71 1.29
C PRO A 499 -18.86 12.16 0.80
N ALA A 500 -17.93 12.36 1.73
CA ALA A 500 -16.60 12.90 1.46
C ALA A 500 -15.77 11.98 0.55
N ARG A 501 -16.09 10.68 0.51
CA ARG A 501 -15.33 9.66 -0.23
C ARG A 501 -16.16 8.95 -1.29
N PHE A 502 -17.39 9.40 -1.55
CA PHE A 502 -18.30 8.69 -2.44
C PHE A 502 -17.70 8.51 -3.84
N GLU A 503 -17.26 9.60 -4.48
CA GLU A 503 -16.72 9.54 -5.85
C GLU A 503 -15.41 8.75 -5.94
N THR A 504 -14.54 8.88 -4.94
CA THR A 504 -13.18 8.32 -4.97
C THR A 504 -13.09 6.91 -4.42
N HIS A 505 -14.03 6.48 -3.58
CA HIS A 505 -14.04 5.17 -2.91
C HIS A 505 -15.30 4.37 -3.24
N SER A 506 -16.50 4.83 -2.87
CA SER A 506 -17.73 4.04 -2.98
C SER A 506 -18.20 3.79 -4.41
N LEU A 507 -18.15 4.81 -5.26
CA LEU A 507 -18.68 4.76 -6.63
C LEU A 507 -17.99 3.69 -7.49
N PRO A 508 -16.64 3.58 -7.50
CA PRO A 508 -15.93 2.53 -8.24
C PRO A 508 -16.37 1.10 -7.95
N TRP A 509 -16.82 0.79 -6.73
CA TRP A 509 -17.22 -0.56 -6.34
C TRP A 509 -18.39 -1.10 -7.17
N ALA A 510 -19.34 -0.25 -7.59
CA ALA A 510 -20.47 -0.67 -8.41
C ALA A 510 -20.07 -1.26 -9.78
N SER A 511 -18.84 -1.01 -10.22
CA SER A 511 -18.26 -1.55 -11.45
C SER A 511 -17.56 -2.91 -11.27
N CYS A 512 -17.26 -3.34 -10.03
CA CYS A 512 -16.50 -4.56 -9.76
C CYS A 512 -17.26 -5.64 -9.00
N VAL A 513 -18.45 -5.35 -8.44
CA VAL A 513 -19.31 -6.34 -7.78
C VAL A 513 -20.67 -6.53 -8.47
N ASP A 514 -21.34 -7.64 -8.18
CA ASP A 514 -22.70 -7.91 -8.68
C ASP A 514 -23.75 -7.04 -7.97
N CYS A 515 -23.58 -6.77 -6.67
CA CYS A 515 -24.51 -6.00 -5.86
C CYS A 515 -23.80 -5.02 -4.90
N VAL A 516 -24.30 -3.79 -4.83
CA VAL A 516 -23.95 -2.81 -3.80
C VAL A 516 -25.12 -2.63 -2.85
N VAL A 517 -24.85 -2.62 -1.55
CA VAL A 517 -25.85 -2.32 -0.52
C VAL A 517 -25.44 -1.05 0.22
N THR A 518 -26.35 -0.08 0.29
CA THR A 518 -26.14 1.17 1.04
C THR A 518 -27.35 1.50 1.90
N THR A 519 -27.13 2.27 2.97
CA THR A 519 -28.19 2.78 3.85
C THR A 519 -28.60 4.22 3.52
N SER A 520 -28.09 4.81 2.42
CA SER A 520 -28.29 6.21 2.07
C SER A 520 -29.12 6.34 0.80
N GLU A 521 -30.25 7.03 0.89
CA GLU A 521 -31.06 7.37 -0.30
C GLU A 521 -30.26 8.28 -1.26
N THR A 522 -29.48 9.21 -0.72
CA THR A 522 -28.62 10.10 -1.51
C THR A 522 -27.60 9.31 -2.33
N ASP A 523 -26.98 8.27 -1.74
CA ASP A 523 -26.00 7.43 -2.44
C ASP A 523 -26.69 6.60 -3.52
N CYS A 524 -27.90 6.09 -3.26
CA CYS A 524 -28.69 5.38 -4.26
C CYS A 524 -28.97 6.26 -5.49
N ARG A 525 -29.37 7.52 -5.28
CA ARG A 525 -29.57 8.48 -6.37
C ARG A 525 -28.28 8.76 -7.13
N ALA A 526 -27.17 8.95 -6.42
CA ALA A 526 -25.86 9.18 -7.04
C ALA A 526 -25.40 7.97 -7.88
N PHE A 527 -25.58 6.74 -7.39
CA PHE A 527 -25.32 5.53 -8.18
C PHE A 527 -26.24 5.41 -9.40
N GLN A 528 -27.53 5.76 -9.26
CA GLN A 528 -28.48 5.77 -10.37
C GLN A 528 -28.05 6.76 -11.45
N GLU A 529 -27.66 7.98 -11.07
CA GLU A 529 -27.16 9.02 -11.98
C GLU A 529 -25.87 8.59 -12.69
N ALA A 530 -25.03 7.79 -12.02
CA ALA A 530 -23.84 7.17 -12.60
C ALA A 530 -24.12 5.92 -13.45
N GLY A 531 -25.38 5.50 -13.60
CA GLY A 531 -25.77 4.35 -14.44
C GLY A 531 -25.63 2.98 -13.76
N HIS A 532 -25.55 2.93 -12.43
CA HIS A 532 -25.38 1.71 -11.64
C HIS A 532 -26.62 1.29 -10.84
N GLY A 533 -27.75 1.97 -11.01
CA GLY A 533 -28.96 1.77 -10.21
C GLY A 533 -29.46 0.33 -10.08
N ASP A 534 -29.43 -0.44 -11.17
CA ASP A 534 -29.93 -1.83 -11.19
C ASP A 534 -29.12 -2.80 -10.31
N ARG A 535 -27.95 -2.37 -9.82
CA ARG A 535 -27.07 -3.16 -8.95
C ARG A 535 -27.11 -2.72 -7.50
N VAL A 536 -27.87 -1.67 -7.19
CA VAL A 536 -27.86 -1.03 -5.87
C VAL A 536 -29.13 -1.35 -5.11
N VAL A 537 -28.96 -1.89 -3.90
CA VAL A 537 -30.06 -2.13 -2.97
C VAL A 537 -29.96 -1.13 -1.83
N GLN A 538 -30.98 -0.28 -1.72
CA GLN A 538 -31.17 0.51 -0.50
C GLN A 538 -31.65 -0.42 0.63
N SER A 539 -30.84 -0.53 1.68
CA SER A 539 -31.19 -1.21 2.91
C SER A 539 -31.23 -0.20 4.08
N GLN A 540 -31.34 -0.71 5.30
CA GLN A 540 -31.34 0.09 6.52
C GLN A 540 -30.38 -0.51 7.54
N TRP A 541 -29.97 0.30 8.52
CA TRP A 541 -29.28 -0.20 9.69
C TRP A 541 -30.15 -1.22 10.46
N ALA A 542 -29.48 -2.06 11.23
CA ALA A 542 -30.05 -3.07 12.09
C ALA A 542 -29.12 -3.31 13.29
N PHE A 543 -29.46 -4.29 14.12
CA PHE A 543 -28.60 -4.74 15.21
C PHE A 543 -28.43 -6.26 15.18
N SER A 544 -27.32 -6.74 15.76
CA SER A 544 -27.15 -8.17 16.04
C SER A 544 -27.71 -8.49 17.43
N PRO A 545 -28.70 -9.40 17.58
CA PRO A 545 -29.19 -9.85 18.87
C PRO A 545 -28.11 -10.49 19.75
N ARG A 546 -27.05 -11.02 19.15
CA ARG A 546 -25.90 -11.62 19.85
C ARG A 546 -25.03 -10.57 20.50
N THR A 547 -24.93 -9.40 19.86
CA THR A 547 -24.16 -8.26 20.36
C THR A 547 -24.96 -7.38 21.32
N TYR A 548 -26.24 -7.15 21.01
CA TYR A 548 -27.10 -6.19 21.71
C TYR A 548 -28.32 -6.87 22.33
N GLY A 549 -28.17 -8.08 22.86
CA GLY A 549 -29.25 -8.78 23.56
C GLY A 549 -29.72 -8.01 24.80
N ARG A 550 -30.94 -8.24 25.28
CA ARG A 550 -31.41 -7.59 26.50
C ARG A 550 -30.76 -8.19 27.75
N LEU A 551 -30.12 -7.35 28.57
CA LEU A 551 -29.69 -7.74 29.91
C LEU A 551 -30.83 -7.53 30.92
N ARG A 552 -30.94 -8.45 31.90
CA ARG A 552 -31.82 -8.26 33.05
C ARG A 552 -31.16 -7.29 34.03
N ALA A 553 -31.29 -6.00 33.76
CA ALA A 553 -30.72 -4.92 34.56
C ALA A 553 -31.81 -4.11 35.29
N VAL A 554 -31.45 -3.54 36.44
CA VAL A 554 -32.24 -2.49 37.10
C VAL A 554 -31.83 -1.16 36.48
N ARG A 555 -32.80 -0.38 35.99
CA ARG A 555 -32.48 0.92 35.39
C ARG A 555 -32.13 1.97 36.43
N GLU A 556 -30.98 2.59 36.26
CA GLU A 556 -30.56 3.78 36.96
C GLU A 556 -31.27 5.01 36.40
N PRO A 557 -31.64 6.00 37.24
CA PRO A 557 -32.28 7.24 36.81
C PRO A 557 -31.26 8.20 36.15
N VAL A 558 -30.67 7.75 35.04
CA VAL A 558 -29.66 8.46 34.25
C VAL A 558 -30.08 8.52 32.79
N VAL A 559 -29.79 9.66 32.16
CA VAL A 559 -29.84 9.83 30.71
C VAL A 559 -28.45 9.52 30.16
N THR A 560 -28.31 8.65 29.17
CA THR A 560 -27.01 8.37 28.57
C THR A 560 -26.95 8.70 27.09
N LEU A 561 -25.84 9.28 26.67
CA LEU A 561 -25.53 9.51 25.26
C LEU A 561 -24.26 8.72 24.91
N VAL A 562 -24.35 7.80 23.96
CA VAL A 562 -23.19 7.02 23.50
C VAL A 562 -22.88 7.36 22.04
N GLY A 563 -21.76 8.02 21.83
CA GLY A 563 -21.29 8.47 20.52
C GLY A 563 -20.24 9.56 20.66
N GLN A 564 -19.47 9.78 19.60
CA GLN A 564 -18.43 10.80 19.57
C GLN A 564 -18.93 12.19 19.94
N ARG A 565 -18.10 12.96 20.64
CA ARG A 565 -18.40 14.35 20.99
C ARG A 565 -18.42 15.23 19.74
N ASN A 566 -19.47 16.02 19.59
CA ASN A 566 -19.54 17.15 18.67
C ASN A 566 -20.27 18.31 19.37
N ASP A 567 -20.32 19.47 18.73
CA ASP A 567 -20.89 20.68 19.34
C ASP A 567 -22.36 20.52 19.74
N VAL A 568 -23.15 19.84 18.91
CA VAL A 568 -24.58 19.60 19.18
C VAL A 568 -24.75 18.72 20.41
N ARG A 569 -24.00 17.61 20.49
CA ARG A 569 -24.07 16.66 21.61
C ARG A 569 -23.54 17.28 22.89
N ALA A 570 -22.46 18.05 22.81
CA ALA A 570 -21.88 18.73 23.97
C ALA A 570 -22.87 19.74 24.56
N ARG A 571 -23.42 20.63 23.72
CA ARG A 571 -24.42 21.62 24.15
C ARG A 571 -25.66 20.97 24.76
N ALA A 572 -26.15 19.87 24.15
CA ALA A 572 -27.29 19.14 24.70
C ALA A 572 -26.98 18.55 26.08
N CYS A 573 -25.83 17.89 26.24
CA CYS A 573 -25.41 17.34 27.53
C CYS A 573 -25.24 18.42 28.61
N GLU A 574 -24.60 19.54 28.27
CA GLU A 574 -24.41 20.68 29.16
C GLU A 574 -25.75 21.29 29.58
N TYR A 575 -26.67 21.49 28.63
CA TYR A 575 -27.99 22.06 28.90
C TYR A 575 -28.82 21.15 29.81
N VAL A 576 -28.90 19.85 29.49
CA VAL A 576 -29.62 18.85 30.30
C VAL A 576 -29.06 18.78 31.73
N ALA A 577 -27.73 18.78 31.88
CA ALA A 577 -27.07 18.80 33.18
C ALA A 577 -27.40 20.08 33.97
N SER A 578 -27.41 21.25 33.30
CA SER A 578 -27.76 22.54 33.93
C SER A 578 -29.19 22.58 34.46
N CYS A 579 -30.09 21.78 33.88
CA CYS A 579 -31.47 21.61 34.33
C CYS A 579 -31.62 20.60 35.49
N GLY A 580 -30.52 20.10 36.06
CA GLY A 580 -30.52 19.18 37.20
C GLY A 580 -30.81 17.73 36.85
N ILE A 581 -30.72 17.34 35.57
CA ILE A 581 -30.91 15.96 35.12
C ILE A 581 -29.57 15.25 35.09
N ASN A 582 -29.49 14.06 35.69
CA ASN A 582 -28.28 13.23 35.63
C ASN A 582 -28.08 12.71 34.20
N ILE A 583 -27.02 13.18 33.53
CA ILE A 583 -26.66 12.76 32.18
C ILE A 583 -25.19 12.32 32.12
N ALA A 584 -24.94 11.20 31.45
CA ALA A 584 -23.59 10.71 31.18
C ALA A 584 -23.38 10.53 29.67
N ALA A 585 -22.27 11.07 29.17
CA ALA A 585 -21.88 10.97 27.77
C ALA A 585 -20.61 10.12 27.62
N TYR A 586 -20.59 9.27 26.60
CA TYR A 586 -19.51 8.33 26.35
C TYR A 586 -19.11 8.30 24.88
N GLY A 587 -17.82 8.12 24.61
CA GLY A 587 -17.23 8.00 23.28
C GLY A 587 -15.98 8.87 23.10
N ARG A 588 -15.43 8.89 21.89
CA ARG A 588 -14.27 9.73 21.54
C ARG A 588 -14.58 11.22 21.77
N GLY A 589 -13.60 11.94 22.33
CA GLY A 589 -13.68 13.39 22.55
C GLY A 589 -14.36 13.85 23.85
N TRP A 590 -14.89 12.96 24.69
CA TRP A 590 -15.58 13.33 25.93
C TRP A 590 -14.65 13.48 27.17
N GLY A 591 -13.35 13.23 27.01
CA GLY A 591 -12.35 13.32 28.08
C GLY A 591 -11.91 11.95 28.63
N GLU A 592 -10.94 11.97 29.54
CA GLU A 592 -10.35 10.77 30.12
C GLU A 592 -11.40 9.92 30.86
N GLY A 593 -11.36 8.59 30.67
CA GLY A 593 -12.32 7.65 31.27
C GLY A 593 -13.75 7.71 30.69
N ARG A 594 -14.00 8.51 29.66
CA ARG A 594 -15.32 8.60 28.97
C ARG A 594 -15.38 7.78 27.69
N PHE A 595 -14.28 7.17 27.26
CA PHE A 595 -14.34 6.11 26.26
C PHE A 595 -15.09 4.92 26.87
N LEU A 596 -16.14 4.46 26.18
CA LEU A 596 -16.90 3.29 26.60
C LEU A 596 -16.50 2.14 25.68
N PRO A 597 -15.85 1.10 26.21
CA PRO A 597 -15.59 -0.08 25.42
C PRO A 597 -16.89 -0.69 24.93
N GLU A 598 -16.85 -1.21 23.72
CA GLU A 598 -17.92 -1.82 22.97
C GLU A 598 -18.63 -2.96 23.74
N THR A 599 -17.89 -3.67 24.60
CA THR A 599 -18.41 -4.72 25.51
C THR A 599 -19.35 -4.18 26.58
N GLN A 600 -19.29 -2.87 26.86
CA GLN A 600 -20.14 -2.21 27.85
C GLN A 600 -21.38 -1.54 27.24
N PHE A 601 -21.49 -1.46 25.91
CA PHE A 601 -22.64 -0.80 25.25
C PHE A 601 -23.97 -1.43 25.67
N GLN A 602 -24.06 -2.75 25.55
CA GLN A 602 -25.26 -3.52 25.93
C GLN A 602 -25.67 -3.25 27.39
N ARG A 603 -24.69 -3.18 28.28
CA ARG A 603 -24.88 -2.88 29.70
C ARG A 603 -25.43 -1.46 29.88
N VAL A 604 -24.75 -0.46 29.35
CA VAL A 604 -25.18 0.95 29.44
C VAL A 604 -26.59 1.12 28.87
N PHE A 605 -26.87 0.55 27.70
CA PHE A 605 -28.21 0.64 27.10
C PHE A 605 -29.31 0.01 27.93
N SER A 606 -29.01 -1.10 28.62
CA SER A 606 -29.94 -1.82 29.48
C SER A 606 -30.11 -1.17 30.86
N GLU A 607 -29.06 -0.54 31.39
CA GLU A 607 -29.02 0.08 32.73
C GLU A 607 -29.52 1.53 32.72
N SER A 608 -29.48 2.24 31.60
CA SER A 608 -29.97 3.62 31.56
C SER A 608 -31.49 3.72 31.52
N ALA A 609 -32.05 4.65 32.31
CA ALA A 609 -33.45 5.03 32.20
C ALA A 609 -33.76 5.52 30.78
N ILE A 610 -32.96 6.43 30.26
CA ILE A 610 -33.16 7.02 28.93
C ILE A 610 -31.85 6.97 28.15
N ASN A 611 -31.89 6.48 26.92
CA ASN A 611 -30.76 6.54 25.99
C ASN A 611 -31.05 7.63 24.96
N LEU A 612 -30.29 8.72 25.04
CA LEU A 612 -30.40 9.88 24.17
C LEU A 612 -29.57 9.67 22.90
N ASN A 613 -30.23 9.83 21.75
CA ASN A 613 -29.62 9.79 20.44
C ASN A 613 -29.80 11.13 19.70
N LEU A 614 -28.69 11.75 19.31
CA LEU A 614 -28.68 13.02 18.58
C LEU A 614 -28.05 12.78 17.20
N GLY A 615 -28.92 12.55 16.21
CA GLY A 615 -28.56 12.35 14.79
C GLY A 615 -27.98 10.98 14.41
N GLY A 616 -27.86 10.02 15.33
CA GLY A 616 -27.28 8.71 15.03
C GLY A 616 -28.29 7.72 14.44
N ARG A 617 -28.11 7.32 13.17
CA ARG A 617 -28.99 6.32 12.52
C ARG A 617 -28.86 4.91 13.12
N ARG A 618 -27.64 4.51 13.52
CA ARG A 618 -27.35 3.18 14.10
C ARG A 618 -27.96 2.97 15.48
N ARG A 619 -27.83 3.97 16.36
CA ARG A 619 -28.22 3.87 17.78
C ARG A 619 -29.70 3.59 17.98
N VAL A 620 -30.54 3.92 17.00
CA VAL A 620 -31.97 3.60 17.02
C VAL A 620 -32.19 2.11 17.23
N TYR A 621 -31.46 1.27 16.48
CA TYR A 621 -31.61 -0.18 16.48
C TYR A 621 -30.88 -0.84 17.64
N GLU A 622 -29.69 -0.36 18.00
CA GLU A 622 -28.87 -0.96 19.07
C GLU A 622 -29.49 -0.74 20.46
N VAL A 623 -30.04 0.45 20.71
CA VAL A 623 -30.70 0.78 21.98
C VAL A 623 -31.99 0.00 22.12
N THR A 624 -32.86 0.03 21.08
CA THR A 624 -34.13 -0.69 21.12
C THR A 624 -33.91 -2.20 21.18
N GLY A 625 -32.95 -2.74 20.43
CA GLY A 625 -32.52 -4.14 20.46
C GLY A 625 -32.01 -4.61 21.83
N SER A 626 -31.33 -3.73 22.57
CA SER A 626 -30.89 -3.97 23.96
C SER A 626 -32.01 -3.83 24.99
N GLY A 627 -33.20 -3.36 24.57
CA GLY A 627 -34.35 -3.10 25.44
C GLY A 627 -34.28 -1.78 26.18
N GLY A 628 -33.41 -0.85 25.76
CA GLY A 628 -33.33 0.52 26.27
C GLY A 628 -34.54 1.37 25.84
N LEU A 629 -34.83 2.45 26.58
CA LEU A 629 -35.77 3.46 26.09
C LEU A 629 -34.95 4.39 25.20
N LEU A 630 -35.29 4.46 23.91
CA LEU A 630 -34.69 5.41 23.00
C LEU A 630 -35.44 6.74 23.05
N MET A 631 -34.71 7.82 23.29
CA MET A 631 -35.13 9.20 23.04
C MET A 631 -34.23 9.77 21.95
N THR A 632 -34.80 10.18 20.82
CA THR A 632 -34.00 10.53 19.63
C THR A 632 -34.47 11.81 18.97
N THR A 633 -33.56 12.56 18.35
CA THR A 633 -33.97 13.49 17.30
C THR A 633 -34.51 12.72 16.09
N PRO A 634 -35.32 13.34 15.21
CA PRO A 634 -35.66 12.75 13.93
C PRO A 634 -34.41 12.31 13.17
N VAL A 635 -34.45 11.11 12.61
CA VAL A 635 -33.43 10.57 11.70
C VAL A 635 -34.14 9.92 10.52
N GLU A 636 -33.46 9.88 9.38
CA GLU A 636 -33.96 9.24 8.15
C GLU A 636 -34.41 7.80 8.42
N GLY A 637 -35.62 7.44 7.96
CA GLY A 637 -36.22 6.11 8.10
C GLY A 637 -36.77 5.77 9.48
N LEU A 638 -36.78 6.72 10.45
CA LEU A 638 -37.28 6.44 11.81
C LEU A 638 -38.77 6.08 11.83
N ASP A 639 -39.62 6.88 11.17
CA ASP A 639 -41.07 6.71 11.20
C ASP A 639 -41.52 5.45 10.43
N ASP A 640 -40.70 4.96 9.49
CA ASP A 640 -40.92 3.69 8.79
C ASP A 640 -40.54 2.48 9.65
N ALA A 641 -39.59 2.66 10.57
CA ALA A 641 -39.07 1.58 11.41
C ALA A 641 -39.84 1.46 12.75
N PHE A 642 -40.19 2.58 13.39
CA PHE A 642 -40.79 2.57 14.71
C PHE A 642 -41.96 3.55 14.81
N VAL A 643 -42.97 3.17 15.59
CA VAL A 643 -44.04 4.09 15.99
C VAL A 643 -43.49 5.08 17.02
N THR A 644 -43.50 6.37 16.71
CA THR A 644 -42.99 7.42 17.61
C THR A 644 -44.10 7.96 18.52
N ASP A 645 -43.72 8.55 19.66
CA ASP A 645 -44.66 9.22 20.57
C ASP A 645 -45.32 10.47 19.94
N ALA A 646 -44.72 11.04 18.90
CA ALA A 646 -45.32 12.11 18.12
C ALA A 646 -46.45 11.61 17.19
N VAL A 647 -46.36 10.36 16.71
CA VAL A 647 -47.35 9.76 15.80
C VAL A 647 -48.51 9.11 16.57
N ASP A 648 -48.20 8.26 17.55
CA ASP A 648 -49.19 7.57 18.39
C ASP A 648 -48.62 7.36 19.81
N PRO A 649 -48.92 8.27 20.77
CA PRO A 649 -48.42 8.19 22.14
C PRO A 649 -48.75 6.87 22.86
N ASP A 650 -49.93 6.30 22.61
CA ASP A 650 -50.40 5.10 23.31
C ASP A 650 -49.65 3.84 22.81
N ARG A 651 -49.22 3.87 21.55
CA ARG A 651 -48.49 2.77 20.90
C ARG A 651 -47.00 3.01 20.73
N ALA A 652 -46.49 4.16 21.19
CA ALA A 652 -45.11 4.58 21.02
C ALA A 652 -44.09 3.47 21.35
N GLU A 653 -43.19 3.22 20.42
CA GLU A 653 -42.06 2.29 20.50
C GLU A 653 -40.76 3.05 20.81
N VAL A 654 -40.69 4.32 20.42
CA VAL A 654 -39.57 5.24 20.66
C VAL A 654 -40.09 6.66 20.96
N VAL A 655 -39.25 7.48 21.59
CA VAL A 655 -39.58 8.89 21.91
C VAL A 655 -38.78 9.81 21.00
N VAL A 656 -39.44 10.80 20.38
CA VAL A 656 -38.82 11.80 19.52
C VAL A 656 -38.72 13.15 20.24
N VAL A 657 -37.65 13.91 19.97
CA VAL A 657 -37.44 15.28 20.45
C VAL A 657 -37.01 16.20 19.31
N HIS A 658 -37.61 17.39 19.22
CA HIS A 658 -37.33 18.38 18.18
C HIS A 658 -36.58 19.61 18.71
N ALA A 659 -36.63 19.86 20.01
CA ALA A 659 -35.99 21.00 20.65
C ALA A 659 -35.34 20.64 21.99
N MET A 660 -34.38 21.47 22.45
CA MET A 660 -33.69 21.28 23.72
C MET A 660 -34.63 21.35 24.94
N ASP A 661 -35.61 22.25 24.92
CA ASP A 661 -36.58 22.38 26.00
C ASP A 661 -37.50 21.16 26.09
N GLU A 662 -37.96 20.67 24.93
CA GLU A 662 -38.75 19.44 24.82
C GLU A 662 -37.96 18.21 25.32
N LEU A 663 -36.66 18.15 25.00
CA LEU A 663 -35.78 17.10 25.50
C LEU A 663 -35.75 17.08 27.04
N VAL A 664 -35.55 18.23 27.68
CA VAL A 664 -35.54 18.34 29.15
C VAL A 664 -36.90 17.98 29.74
N GLU A 665 -38.00 18.45 29.14
CA GLU A 665 -39.37 18.14 29.56
C GLU A 665 -39.65 16.63 29.52
N LYS A 666 -39.43 16.00 28.36
CA LYS A 666 -39.64 14.57 28.17
C LYS A 666 -38.68 13.75 29.03
N ALA A 667 -37.44 14.19 29.24
CA ALA A 667 -36.51 13.52 30.13
C ALA A 667 -37.02 13.49 31.57
N ARG A 668 -37.49 14.63 32.12
CA ARG A 668 -38.11 14.66 33.46
C ARG A 668 -39.34 13.76 33.52
N TYR A 669 -40.20 13.86 32.52
CA TYR A 669 -41.44 13.09 32.44
C TYR A 669 -41.19 11.57 32.53
N TYR A 670 -40.26 11.04 31.73
CA TYR A 670 -39.97 9.61 31.68
C TYR A 670 -39.02 9.12 32.79
N LEU A 671 -38.24 10.00 33.43
CA LEU A 671 -37.48 9.65 34.64
C LEU A 671 -38.42 9.33 35.81
N GLU A 672 -39.50 10.10 35.98
CA GLU A 672 -40.51 9.92 37.03
C GLU A 672 -41.49 8.77 36.72
N ARG A 673 -41.84 8.56 35.44
CA ARG A 673 -42.86 7.58 35.02
C ARG A 673 -42.26 6.25 34.57
N ARG A 674 -41.74 5.49 35.55
CA ARG A 674 -41.11 4.18 35.30
C ARG A 674 -41.98 3.21 34.49
N THR A 675 -43.26 3.06 34.83
CA THR A 675 -44.15 2.05 34.18
C THR A 675 -44.33 2.36 32.70
N GLU A 676 -44.57 3.62 32.36
CA GLU A 676 -44.78 4.08 30.99
C GLU A 676 -43.49 3.95 30.16
N ARG A 677 -42.37 4.39 30.73
CA ARG A 677 -41.04 4.21 30.14
C ARG A 677 -40.74 2.75 29.80
N GLU A 678 -40.97 1.82 30.74
CA GLU A 678 -40.73 0.39 30.49
C GLU A 678 -41.71 -0.19 29.47
N ALA A 679 -42.92 0.35 29.34
CA ALA A 679 -43.88 -0.06 28.34
C ALA A 679 -43.39 0.32 26.92
N ILE A 680 -42.95 1.56 26.73
CA ILE A 680 -42.37 2.04 25.45
C ILE A 680 -41.13 1.21 25.10
N ALA A 681 -40.16 1.11 26.01
CA ALA A 681 -38.93 0.35 25.77
C ALA A 681 -39.19 -1.13 25.42
N ARG A 682 -40.22 -1.74 26.03
CA ARG A 682 -40.61 -3.12 25.70
C ARG A 682 -41.25 -3.23 24.32
N ARG A 683 -42.05 -2.25 23.89
CA ARG A 683 -42.62 -2.22 22.54
C ARG A 683 -41.52 -2.03 21.50
N GLY A 684 -40.60 -1.08 21.72
CA GLY A 684 -39.42 -0.88 20.89
C GLY A 684 -38.54 -2.13 20.79
N TYR A 685 -38.29 -2.82 21.91
CA TYR A 685 -37.57 -4.10 21.91
C TYR A 685 -38.25 -5.18 21.06
N LYS A 686 -39.57 -5.34 21.22
CA LYS A 686 -40.35 -6.32 20.45
C LYS A 686 -40.32 -6.01 18.96
N ARG A 687 -40.51 -4.74 18.59
CA ARG A 687 -40.39 -4.27 17.20
C ARG A 687 -39.01 -4.57 16.63
N ALA A 688 -37.96 -4.19 17.34
CA ALA A 688 -36.58 -4.36 16.88
C ALA A 688 -36.26 -5.85 16.60
N HIS A 689 -36.60 -6.75 17.53
CA HIS A 689 -36.36 -8.19 17.34
C HIS A 689 -37.21 -8.83 16.24
N ALA A 690 -38.44 -8.32 16.03
CA ALA A 690 -39.32 -8.81 14.97
C ALA A 690 -38.83 -8.39 13.58
N ASP A 691 -38.36 -7.14 13.42
CA ASP A 691 -38.27 -6.53 12.08
C ASP A 691 -36.88 -5.97 11.73
N HIS A 692 -35.95 -5.85 12.69
CA HIS A 692 -34.75 -5.01 12.54
C HIS A 692 -33.44 -5.66 13.00
N THR A 693 -33.33 -6.98 12.83
CA THR A 693 -32.06 -7.71 13.00
C THR A 693 -31.28 -7.76 11.68
N TRP A 694 -29.95 -7.94 11.75
CA TRP A 694 -29.14 -8.11 10.53
C TRP A 694 -29.58 -9.32 9.71
N THR A 695 -30.00 -10.39 10.37
CA THR A 695 -30.60 -11.56 9.73
C THR A 695 -31.78 -11.18 8.82
N HIS A 696 -32.70 -10.34 9.29
CA HIS A 696 -33.81 -9.85 8.46
C HIS A 696 -33.33 -8.96 7.32
N ARG A 697 -32.32 -8.11 7.55
CA ARG A 697 -31.76 -7.23 6.50
C ARG A 697 -31.11 -8.03 5.39
N PHE A 698 -30.31 -9.03 5.72
CA PHE A 698 -29.67 -9.88 4.72
C PHE A 698 -30.72 -10.69 3.95
N ALA A 699 -31.73 -11.26 4.62
CA ALA A 699 -32.82 -11.96 3.94
C ALA A 699 -33.57 -11.04 2.94
N ASP A 700 -33.92 -9.81 3.34
CA ASP A 700 -34.59 -8.84 2.46
C ASP A 700 -33.70 -8.47 1.26
N VAL A 701 -32.43 -8.12 1.48
CA VAL A 701 -31.50 -7.77 0.40
C VAL A 701 -31.36 -8.93 -0.60
N PHE A 702 -31.18 -10.16 -0.11
CA PHE A 702 -31.00 -11.33 -0.98
C PHE A 702 -32.26 -11.64 -1.79
N SER A 703 -33.44 -11.47 -1.20
CA SER A 703 -34.71 -11.62 -1.92
C SER A 703 -34.85 -10.64 -3.08
N ARG A 704 -34.35 -9.41 -2.93
CA ARG A 704 -34.40 -8.36 -3.97
C ARG A 704 -33.44 -8.61 -5.12
N VAL A 705 -32.31 -9.27 -4.87
CA VAL A 705 -31.29 -9.56 -5.88
C VAL A 705 -31.41 -10.97 -6.48
N GLY A 706 -32.37 -11.77 -6.01
CA GLY A 706 -32.64 -13.11 -6.53
C GLY A 706 -31.68 -14.19 -6.05
N TRP A 707 -31.07 -14.01 -4.88
CA TRP A 707 -30.23 -15.01 -4.23
C TRP A 707 -30.99 -15.70 -3.10
N GLU A 708 -30.67 -16.97 -2.85
CA GLU A 708 -31.36 -17.86 -1.91
C GLU A 708 -30.45 -18.16 -0.71
N LEU A 709 -30.94 -17.82 0.48
CA LEU A 709 -30.34 -18.21 1.76
C LEU A 709 -31.09 -19.41 2.35
N PRO A 710 -30.42 -20.29 3.13
CA PRO A 710 -31.09 -21.32 3.91
C PRO A 710 -32.16 -20.71 4.83
N GLU A 711 -33.30 -21.40 4.96
CA GLU A 711 -34.38 -20.97 5.84
C GLU A 711 -33.90 -20.88 7.28
N LEU A 712 -34.29 -19.80 7.97
CA LEU A 712 -34.01 -19.64 9.39
C LEU A 712 -34.95 -20.57 10.18
N PRO A 713 -34.46 -21.25 11.22
CA PRO A 713 -35.30 -22.01 12.14
C PRO A 713 -36.37 -21.09 12.72
N THR A 714 -37.62 -21.53 12.61
CA THR A 714 -38.80 -20.80 13.10
C THR A 714 -38.88 -20.73 14.61
#